data_AF-A0A8J3ESJ0-F1
#
_entry.id   AF-A0A8J3ESJ0-F1
#
_cell.length_a   1.000
_cell.length_b   1.000
_cell.length_c   1.000
_cell.angle_alpha   90.00
_cell.angle_beta   90.00
_cell.angle_gamma   90.00
#
_symmetry.space_group_name_H-M   'P 1'
#
loop_
_entity.id
_entity.type
_entity.pdbx_description
1 polymer ?
#
loop_
_entity_poly.entity_id
_entity_poly.type
_entity_poly.pdbx_seq_one_letter_code
_entity_poly.pdbx_strand_id
1 'polypeptide(L)'
;MAIELENLDADTGTRIDGLFPNHLIGGANAIVGDINGDGIDDFIIGARQTEVSGSSAAGQVYVVFGKDGGLGANFDLSSLDGTNGFTISGSYQNQYLGEYVSAAGDFNDDGLMDFLVSEKNEAGTSGAVHLIYGTSSGFSADFNLEDIDGTNGSTISVDRLVASIENIGDMNGDGVDDILIGSVISGSSYQFDVVFGTSSGLGADFSTTSLNGSNGFSITGTDARLFGYAVSKAGDINGDGLDDIILGAFQEGENGAAFVVFGSSSGFAADIALSSLNGNNGFKLVGIDDGDDAGFSVGGGGDFNGDGYDDLIIGAPDGEPYGEGYVVFGTASGFSSTFDLSALDGSNGFVLNGTPDLGNDAEGMEFAGDVNADGYDDILVGSPYADEVFVVFGSASGLGSSVDLGTIDGNGGLLITGTQYARAGVGLAGGGDIDNDGIDDILIGSIFASPNDIARAGQVHVVSVGSILGVEAIIGDENDNTLEGTEDRDHIEGRDGNDTLYGYGDNDDLYGQADHDVLYGGDGNDELFGGLNYDYLYGEAGEDVLYGGGSNDLLSGGDDDDTLYGEYGEDLLIGGAGNDYLDGGLLNDRLFGGLGDDSLFGDFGDDYLVGNDGNDLVGGGAGNDNLHGRDGDDRLYGEAGNDWMRGGAGADKLSGGAGSDALFGEDGDDNLYGYADNDRLWGGGGNDWMKGGDGDDYLDGGDKFDALFGEGGADTFAFTGDWRHDRIMDWEDGIDVIDLSTQGLKTGAETDADAFAKLSVVQDGSDTVVSITGDTYNSITLIGVDAADINADDFAFA
;
A
#
# COMPACT_ATOMS: atom_id res chain seq x y z
N MET A 1 0.40 -12.85 16.97
CA MET A 1 0.20 -12.72 18.44
C MET A 1 -1.19 -13.27 18.80
N ALA A 2 -1.49 -13.69 20.03
CA ALA A 2 -2.83 -14.20 20.39
C ALA A 2 -3.42 -13.45 21.59
N ILE A 3 -4.60 -12.87 21.42
CA ILE A 3 -5.34 -12.08 22.42
C ILE A 3 -6.60 -12.84 22.83
N GLU A 4 -6.97 -12.77 24.11
CA GLU A 4 -8.23 -13.33 24.61
C GLU A 4 -9.19 -12.18 24.95
N LEU A 5 -10.39 -12.17 24.37
CA LEU A 5 -11.40 -11.11 24.60
C LEU A 5 -11.75 -10.91 26.08
N GLU A 6 -11.66 -11.97 26.89
CA GLU A 6 -11.93 -11.90 28.34
C GLU A 6 -10.80 -11.24 29.14
N ASN A 7 -9.65 -11.00 28.53
CA ASN A 7 -8.48 -10.38 29.16
C ASN A 7 -8.30 -8.91 28.77
N LEU A 8 -9.16 -8.35 27.92
CA LEU A 8 -9.16 -6.92 27.62
C LEU A 8 -9.32 -6.10 28.90
N ASP A 9 -8.60 -5.00 28.98
CA ASP A 9 -8.69 -4.01 30.05
C ASP A 9 -9.13 -2.66 29.48
N ALA A 10 -8.97 -1.58 30.24
CA ALA A 10 -9.48 -0.28 29.82
C ALA A 10 -8.66 0.38 28.72
N ASP A 11 -7.44 -0.10 28.48
CA ASP A 11 -6.51 0.47 27.51
C ASP A 11 -6.58 -0.33 26.20
N THR A 12 -7.00 -1.60 26.24
CA THR A 12 -7.06 -2.50 25.07
C THR A 12 -8.47 -2.76 24.54
N GLY A 13 -9.48 -2.14 25.14
CA GLY A 13 -10.85 -2.20 24.65
C GLY A 13 -11.93 -2.15 25.73
N THR A 14 -13.14 -2.60 25.36
CA THR A 14 -14.31 -2.53 26.24
C THR A 14 -15.20 -3.76 26.07
N ARG A 15 -15.59 -4.37 27.20
CA ARG A 15 -16.58 -5.44 27.22
C ARG A 15 -18.00 -4.93 27.50
N ILE A 16 -18.96 -5.42 26.71
CA ILE A 16 -20.38 -5.07 26.82
C ILE A 16 -21.21 -6.35 26.98
N ASP A 17 -21.86 -6.51 28.14
CA ASP A 17 -22.63 -7.69 28.48
C ASP A 17 -24.13 -7.52 28.20
N GLY A 18 -24.77 -8.55 27.64
CA GLY A 18 -26.22 -8.58 27.51
C GLY A 18 -26.93 -8.61 28.88
N LEU A 19 -28.00 -7.82 29.02
CA LEU A 19 -28.65 -7.56 30.31
C LEU A 19 -29.56 -8.69 30.81
N PHE A 20 -30.10 -9.52 29.91
CA PHE A 20 -31.17 -10.48 30.24
C PHE A 20 -31.00 -11.84 29.52
N PRO A 21 -31.67 -12.91 29.99
CA PRO A 21 -31.62 -14.21 29.31
C PRO A 21 -32.23 -14.16 27.90
N ASN A 22 -31.53 -14.73 26.91
CA ASN A 22 -31.88 -14.66 25.48
C ASN A 22 -31.98 -13.24 24.92
N HIS A 23 -31.19 -12.31 25.47
CA HIS A 23 -31.03 -10.96 24.93
C HIS A 23 -30.39 -11.01 23.53
N LEU A 24 -29.38 -11.87 23.36
CA LEU A 24 -28.70 -12.19 22.10
C LEU A 24 -28.13 -10.96 21.38
N ILE A 25 -27.47 -10.06 22.13
CA ILE A 25 -26.61 -9.03 21.52
C ILE A 25 -25.38 -9.68 20.87
N GLY A 26 -24.71 -8.97 19.96
CA GLY A 26 -23.48 -9.46 19.33
C GLY A 26 -23.68 -10.33 18.11
N GLY A 27 -24.83 -10.23 17.44
CA GLY A 27 -25.01 -10.80 16.09
C GLY A 27 -25.56 -9.83 15.06
N ALA A 28 -25.68 -8.55 15.42
CA ALA A 28 -25.99 -7.44 14.53
C ALA A 28 -25.41 -6.19 15.21
N ASN A 29 -24.24 -5.77 14.78
CA ASN A 29 -23.53 -4.61 15.29
C ASN A 29 -23.04 -3.81 14.09
N ALA A 30 -22.88 -2.50 14.24
CA ALA A 30 -22.23 -1.65 13.25
C ALA A 30 -21.60 -0.44 13.95
N ILE A 31 -20.46 0.02 13.44
CA ILE A 31 -19.98 1.37 13.67
C ILE A 31 -20.80 2.28 12.76
N VAL A 32 -21.30 3.39 13.29
CA VAL A 32 -22.23 4.29 12.58
C VAL A 32 -21.66 5.70 12.38
N GLY A 33 -20.38 5.89 12.71
CA GLY A 33 -19.70 7.17 12.68
C GLY A 33 -20.22 8.15 13.73
N ASP A 34 -19.81 9.42 13.64
CA ASP A 34 -20.30 10.48 14.54
C ASP A 34 -21.75 10.90 14.24
N ILE A 35 -22.71 10.26 14.92
CA ILE A 35 -24.14 10.59 14.78
C ILE A 35 -24.55 11.72 15.73
N ASN A 36 -23.69 12.12 16.66
CA ASN A 36 -24.02 13.04 17.75
C ASN A 36 -23.30 14.40 17.64
N GLY A 37 -22.36 14.55 16.71
CA GLY A 37 -21.63 15.75 16.37
C GLY A 37 -20.51 16.11 17.35
N ASP A 38 -19.93 15.14 18.07
CA ASP A 38 -18.80 15.36 18.97
C ASP A 38 -17.43 14.98 18.39
N GLY A 39 -17.41 14.46 17.15
CA GLY A 39 -16.22 14.12 16.39
C GLY A 39 -15.65 12.74 16.68
N ILE A 40 -16.39 11.88 17.40
CA ILE A 40 -15.95 10.54 17.79
C ILE A 40 -16.97 9.53 17.24
N ASP A 41 -16.51 8.37 16.79
CA ASP A 41 -17.40 7.40 16.17
C ASP A 41 -18.29 6.68 17.19
N ASP A 42 -19.56 6.57 16.84
CA ASP A 42 -20.58 5.91 17.63
C ASP A 42 -20.88 4.52 17.07
N PHE A 43 -21.52 3.67 17.86
CA PHE A 43 -21.90 2.34 17.39
C PHE A 43 -23.27 1.88 17.88
N ILE A 44 -23.80 0.88 17.17
CA ILE A 44 -25.14 0.34 17.37
C ILE A 44 -25.13 -1.17 17.59
N ILE A 45 -25.95 -1.64 18.52
CA ILE A 45 -26.07 -3.07 18.89
C ILE A 45 -27.55 -3.49 18.82
N GLY A 46 -27.83 -4.47 17.97
CA GLY A 46 -29.13 -5.12 17.84
C GLY A 46 -29.34 -6.27 18.84
N ALA A 47 -30.53 -6.30 19.48
CA ALA A 47 -30.95 -7.33 20.43
C ALA A 47 -32.31 -7.92 20.03
N ARG A 48 -32.36 -8.57 18.86
CA ARG A 48 -33.59 -8.97 18.16
C ARG A 48 -34.60 -9.83 18.93
N GLN A 49 -34.18 -10.58 19.95
CA GLN A 49 -35.07 -11.51 20.68
C GLN A 49 -35.57 -10.96 22.02
N THR A 50 -35.26 -9.72 22.34
CA THR A 50 -35.55 -9.12 23.63
C THR A 50 -37.06 -9.07 23.92
N GLU A 51 -37.43 -9.43 25.15
CA GLU A 51 -38.79 -9.23 25.67
C GLU A 51 -38.92 -7.81 26.21
N VAL A 52 -39.78 -7.00 25.61
CA VAL A 52 -40.00 -5.60 26.02
C VAL A 52 -41.41 -5.48 26.59
N SER A 53 -41.53 -5.05 27.84
CA SER A 53 -42.83 -4.80 28.50
C SER A 53 -43.84 -5.97 28.40
N GLY A 54 -43.35 -7.21 28.32
CA GLY A 54 -44.15 -8.44 28.19
C GLY A 54 -44.44 -8.88 26.75
N SER A 55 -43.93 -8.17 25.74
CA SER A 55 -43.97 -8.55 24.33
C SER A 55 -42.72 -9.38 23.98
N SER A 56 -42.89 -10.69 23.80
CA SER A 56 -41.77 -11.58 23.46
C SER A 56 -41.21 -11.31 22.07
N ALA A 57 -39.88 -11.29 21.92
CA ALA A 57 -39.20 -11.01 20.64
C ALA A 57 -39.70 -9.70 20.00
N ALA A 58 -39.90 -8.67 20.84
CA ALA A 58 -40.14 -7.32 20.36
C ALA A 58 -38.85 -6.73 19.79
N GLY A 59 -37.70 -7.09 20.39
CA GLY A 59 -36.40 -6.55 20.01
C GLY A 59 -36.10 -5.24 20.71
N GLN A 60 -34.81 -4.97 20.87
CA GLN A 60 -34.27 -3.69 21.34
C GLN A 60 -33.01 -3.37 20.55
N VAL A 61 -32.67 -2.09 20.48
CA VAL A 61 -31.44 -1.58 19.90
C VAL A 61 -30.81 -0.64 20.91
N TYR A 62 -29.50 -0.73 21.05
CA TYR A 62 -28.70 0.16 21.88
C TYR A 62 -27.78 0.93 20.96
N VAL A 63 -27.81 2.25 21.07
CA VAL A 63 -26.84 3.14 20.44
C VAL A 63 -25.94 3.62 21.55
N VAL A 64 -24.63 3.48 21.40
CA VAL A 64 -23.62 3.86 22.38
C VAL A 64 -22.74 4.91 21.73
N PHE A 65 -22.52 6.01 22.45
CA PHE A 65 -21.64 7.06 21.93
C PHE A 65 -20.18 6.76 22.24
N GLY A 66 -19.31 6.99 21.26
CA GLY A 66 -17.86 6.96 21.41
C GLY A 66 -17.39 7.97 22.45
N LYS A 67 -16.14 7.83 22.89
CA LYS A 67 -15.60 8.70 23.93
C LYS A 67 -14.09 8.71 23.98
N ASP A 68 -13.54 9.92 24.05
CA ASP A 68 -12.13 10.20 24.37
C ASP A 68 -11.58 9.36 25.55
N GLY A 69 -10.54 8.59 25.26
CA GLY A 69 -9.88 7.63 26.15
C GLY A 69 -10.73 6.39 26.48
N GLY A 70 -11.71 6.11 25.64
CA GLY A 70 -12.52 4.91 25.63
C GLY A 70 -13.68 4.86 26.63
N LEU A 71 -14.44 3.77 26.51
CA LEU A 71 -15.59 3.44 27.36
C LEU A 71 -15.19 2.75 28.68
N GLY A 72 -13.89 2.45 28.83
CA GLY A 72 -13.30 1.68 29.92
C GLY A 72 -13.66 0.20 29.86
N ALA A 73 -12.92 -0.64 30.60
CA ALA A 73 -12.97 -2.11 30.46
C ALA A 73 -14.36 -2.78 30.44
N ASN A 74 -15.40 -2.17 31.04
CA ASN A 74 -16.77 -2.70 30.99
C ASN A 74 -17.79 -1.57 30.87
N PHE A 75 -18.70 -1.67 29.89
CA PHE A 75 -19.80 -0.72 29.70
C PHE A 75 -21.17 -1.35 30.05
N ASP A 76 -21.97 -0.62 30.84
CA ASP A 76 -23.30 -1.07 31.28
C ASP A 76 -24.40 -0.45 30.40
N LEU A 77 -25.01 -1.26 29.53
CA LEU A 77 -26.11 -0.84 28.64
C LEU A 77 -27.32 -0.26 29.40
N SER A 78 -27.51 -0.59 30.68
CA SER A 78 -28.59 0.00 31.48
C SER A 78 -28.33 1.43 31.95
N SER A 79 -27.12 1.94 31.69
CA SER A 79 -26.68 3.30 32.04
C SER A 79 -26.95 4.35 30.96
N LEU A 80 -27.46 3.94 29.79
CA LEU A 80 -27.77 4.85 28.68
C LEU A 80 -28.81 5.90 29.10
N ASP A 81 -28.49 7.17 28.90
CA ASP A 81 -29.31 8.29 29.36
C ASP A 81 -29.53 9.43 28.34
N GLY A 82 -29.08 9.23 27.10
CA GLY A 82 -29.10 10.21 26.02
C GLY A 82 -27.84 11.06 25.92
N THR A 83 -26.92 10.98 26.88
CA THR A 83 -25.61 11.66 26.83
C THR A 83 -24.43 10.73 26.56
N ASN A 84 -24.64 9.42 26.70
CA ASN A 84 -23.68 8.35 26.44
C ASN A 84 -24.27 7.28 25.51
N GLY A 85 -25.28 7.68 24.73
CA GLY A 85 -26.12 6.80 23.92
C GLY A 85 -27.55 6.66 24.45
N PHE A 86 -28.35 5.84 23.77
CA PHE A 86 -29.78 5.68 24.01
C PHE A 86 -30.31 4.32 23.57
N THR A 87 -31.55 4.00 23.96
CA THR A 87 -32.21 2.73 23.63
C THR A 87 -33.42 2.95 22.71
N ILE A 88 -33.59 2.07 21.74
CA ILE A 88 -34.79 1.97 20.90
C ILE A 88 -35.48 0.64 21.23
N SER A 89 -36.79 0.68 21.49
CA SER A 89 -37.52 -0.50 21.96
C SER A 89 -38.67 -0.89 21.05
N GLY A 90 -38.75 -2.18 20.72
CA GLY A 90 -39.91 -2.75 20.06
C GLY A 90 -41.16 -2.65 20.95
N SER A 91 -42.32 -2.51 20.32
CA SER A 91 -43.61 -2.28 20.98
C SER A 91 -44.56 -3.50 20.90
N TYR A 92 -44.33 -4.45 20.00
CA TYR A 92 -45.21 -5.61 19.81
C TYR A 92 -44.48 -6.95 19.69
N GLN A 93 -45.24 -8.03 19.82
CA GLN A 93 -44.71 -9.40 19.81
C GLN A 93 -44.20 -9.79 18.42
N ASN A 94 -43.01 -10.41 18.35
CA ASN A 94 -42.37 -10.84 17.10
C ASN A 94 -42.06 -9.69 16.12
N GLN A 95 -41.82 -8.49 16.63
CA GLN A 95 -41.34 -7.35 15.84
C GLN A 95 -39.88 -7.52 15.42
N TYR A 96 -39.06 -8.19 16.24
CA TYR A 96 -37.62 -8.37 15.99
C TYR A 96 -36.90 -7.06 15.61
N LEU A 97 -37.23 -5.96 16.31
CA LEU A 97 -36.53 -4.68 16.11
C LEU A 97 -35.02 -4.89 16.32
N GLY A 98 -34.21 -4.37 15.39
CA GLY A 98 -32.76 -4.52 15.43
C GLY A 98 -32.27 -5.91 15.07
N GLU A 99 -33.01 -6.63 14.21
CA GLU A 99 -32.50 -7.87 13.61
C GLU A 99 -31.32 -7.63 12.68
N TYR A 100 -31.36 -6.49 12.00
CA TYR A 100 -30.28 -5.89 11.21
C TYR A 100 -30.17 -4.41 11.58
N VAL A 101 -28.95 -3.94 11.70
CA VAL A 101 -28.52 -2.55 11.95
C VAL A 101 -27.34 -2.28 11.02
N SER A 102 -27.19 -1.04 10.56
CA SER A 102 -26.03 -0.58 9.77
C SER A 102 -25.96 0.94 9.87
N ALA A 103 -24.82 1.52 9.50
CA ALA A 103 -24.71 2.94 9.18
C ALA A 103 -25.64 3.28 8.01
N ALA A 104 -25.91 4.56 7.82
CA ALA A 104 -26.53 5.10 6.61
C ALA A 104 -25.66 6.18 5.94
N GLY A 105 -24.51 6.52 6.54
CA GLY A 105 -23.69 7.65 6.11
C GLY A 105 -24.41 8.98 6.32
N ASP A 106 -23.96 10.05 5.68
CA ASP A 106 -24.67 11.33 5.64
C ASP A 106 -25.74 11.29 4.54
N PHE A 107 -26.80 10.51 4.79
CA PHE A 107 -27.88 10.29 3.81
C PHE A 107 -28.65 11.57 3.49
N ASN A 108 -28.59 12.57 4.38
CA ASN A 108 -29.37 13.79 4.29
C ASN A 108 -28.54 15.06 3.98
N ASP A 109 -27.22 14.94 3.80
CA ASP A 109 -26.23 16.01 3.53
C ASP A 109 -26.29 17.14 4.58
N ASP A 110 -26.35 16.77 5.88
CA ASP A 110 -26.31 17.71 7.00
C ASP A 110 -24.97 17.73 7.76
N GLY A 111 -24.03 16.88 7.35
CA GLY A 111 -22.69 16.75 7.88
C GLY A 111 -22.60 15.89 9.15
N LEU A 112 -23.67 15.17 9.52
CA LEU A 112 -23.66 14.18 10.59
C LEU A 112 -24.00 12.81 10.01
N MET A 113 -23.49 11.77 10.65
CA MET A 113 -23.78 10.42 10.23
C MET A 113 -25.20 10.00 10.64
N ASP A 114 -25.83 9.20 9.79
CA ASP A 114 -27.16 8.62 9.98
C ASP A 114 -27.05 7.10 10.17
N PHE A 115 -28.13 6.46 10.63
CA PHE A 115 -28.13 5.02 10.85
C PHE A 115 -29.46 4.34 10.57
N LEU A 116 -29.40 3.02 10.37
CA LEU A 116 -30.52 2.17 9.97
C LEU A 116 -30.89 1.13 11.03
N VAL A 117 -32.19 0.94 11.24
CA VAL A 117 -32.73 -0.11 12.11
C VAL A 117 -33.89 -0.84 11.43
N SER A 118 -33.81 -2.16 11.33
CA SER A 118 -34.88 -2.98 10.72
C SER A 118 -35.90 -3.52 11.73
N GLU A 119 -37.12 -3.77 11.23
CA GLU A 119 -38.17 -4.50 11.96
C GLU A 119 -39.03 -5.39 11.04
N LYS A 120 -39.76 -6.33 11.67
CA LYS A 120 -40.82 -7.14 11.05
C LYS A 120 -42.19 -6.63 11.47
N ASN A 121 -43.11 -6.56 10.52
CA ASN A 121 -44.49 -6.18 10.80
C ASN A 121 -45.20 -7.19 11.73
N GLU A 122 -46.31 -6.79 12.37
CA GLU A 122 -47.09 -7.66 13.27
C GLU A 122 -47.54 -9.00 12.64
N ALA A 123 -47.72 -9.02 11.32
CA ALA A 123 -48.15 -10.22 10.60
C ALA A 123 -46.99 -11.19 10.29
N GLY A 124 -45.73 -10.76 10.44
CA GLY A 124 -44.54 -11.48 9.99
C GLY A 124 -44.50 -11.72 8.48
N THR A 125 -45.11 -10.84 7.68
CA THR A 125 -45.20 -10.99 6.22
C THR A 125 -44.43 -9.92 5.45
N SER A 126 -44.08 -8.82 6.09
CA SER A 126 -43.31 -7.72 5.53
C SER A 126 -42.50 -7.03 6.64
N GLY A 127 -41.59 -6.13 6.30
CA GLY A 127 -40.78 -5.38 7.26
C GLY A 127 -40.79 -3.88 7.01
N ALA A 128 -40.05 -3.18 7.85
CA ALA A 128 -39.71 -1.77 7.67
C ALA A 128 -38.25 -1.55 8.04
N VAL A 129 -37.67 -0.48 7.51
CA VAL A 129 -36.37 0.05 7.90
C VAL A 129 -36.59 1.47 8.38
N HIS A 130 -36.07 1.80 9.56
CA HIS A 130 -36.07 3.14 10.11
C HIS A 130 -34.70 3.75 9.84
N LEU A 131 -34.68 4.76 8.99
CA LEU A 131 -33.54 5.65 8.79
C LEU A 131 -33.68 6.76 9.83
N ILE A 132 -32.67 6.95 10.67
CA ILE A 132 -32.69 7.94 11.76
C ILE A 132 -31.54 8.91 11.53
N TYR A 133 -31.86 10.19 11.58
CA TYR A 133 -30.88 11.23 11.30
C TYR A 133 -30.03 11.59 12.52
N GLY A 134 -28.73 11.79 12.29
CA GLY A 134 -27.78 12.31 13.26
C GLY A 134 -28.22 13.66 13.83
N THR A 135 -27.83 13.96 15.08
CA THR A 135 -28.11 15.28 15.64
C THR A 135 -27.20 15.71 16.78
N SER A 136 -26.63 16.91 16.63
CA SER A 136 -25.95 17.64 17.72
C SER A 136 -26.88 18.23 18.78
N SER A 137 -28.20 18.10 18.61
CA SER A 137 -29.17 18.49 19.64
C SER A 137 -29.31 17.45 20.77
N GLY A 138 -28.72 16.27 20.58
CA GLY A 138 -28.77 15.14 21.48
C GLY A 138 -30.04 14.29 21.34
N PHE A 139 -29.92 13.04 21.78
CA PHE A 139 -31.01 12.06 21.74
C PHE A 139 -31.66 11.88 23.11
N SER A 140 -32.93 11.45 23.12
CA SER A 140 -33.57 11.01 24.36
C SER A 140 -33.11 9.61 24.73
N ALA A 141 -32.87 9.34 26.02
CA ALA A 141 -32.51 8.02 26.55
C ALA A 141 -33.34 6.85 25.99
N ASP A 142 -34.65 7.07 25.78
CA ASP A 142 -35.57 6.14 25.14
C ASP A 142 -36.09 6.78 23.84
N PHE A 143 -35.49 6.44 22.69
CA PHE A 143 -35.93 6.95 21.40
C PHE A 143 -37.17 6.18 20.92
N ASN A 144 -38.22 6.92 20.54
CA ASN A 144 -39.49 6.36 20.13
C ASN A 144 -39.68 6.49 18.62
N LEU A 145 -39.78 5.34 17.92
CA LEU A 145 -39.93 5.29 16.47
C LEU A 145 -41.21 5.98 15.96
N GLU A 146 -42.24 6.15 16.80
CA GLU A 146 -43.45 6.91 16.42
C GLU A 146 -43.19 8.43 16.29
N ASP A 147 -42.06 8.92 16.80
CA ASP A 147 -41.69 10.34 16.72
C ASP A 147 -40.92 10.67 15.42
N ILE A 148 -40.68 9.68 14.55
CA ILE A 148 -40.10 9.89 13.21
C ILE A 148 -41.09 10.69 12.33
N ASP A 149 -40.65 11.82 11.79
CA ASP A 149 -41.53 12.76 11.08
C ASP A 149 -40.98 13.34 9.77
N GLY A 150 -39.85 12.84 9.28
CA GLY A 150 -39.17 13.33 8.09
C GLY A 150 -38.14 14.42 8.37
N THR A 151 -38.07 14.95 9.60
CA THR A 151 -37.01 15.90 10.00
C THR A 151 -35.93 15.28 10.88
N ASN A 152 -36.20 14.10 11.43
CA ASN A 152 -35.31 13.32 12.29
C ASN A 152 -35.13 11.88 11.76
N GLY A 153 -35.54 11.63 10.53
CA GLY A 153 -35.49 10.31 9.89
C GLY A 153 -36.74 9.99 9.07
N SER A 154 -36.79 8.76 8.58
CA SER A 154 -37.88 8.23 7.76
C SER A 154 -38.15 6.76 8.08
N THR A 155 -39.41 6.36 7.98
CA THR A 155 -39.80 4.95 7.97
C THR A 155 -39.97 4.46 6.54
N ILE A 156 -39.09 3.55 6.13
CA ILE A 156 -39.08 2.93 4.81
C ILE A 156 -39.87 1.62 4.88
N SER A 157 -41.05 1.62 4.26
CA SER A 157 -41.90 0.43 4.15
C SER A 157 -41.40 -0.52 3.07
N VAL A 158 -41.23 -1.79 3.44
CA VAL A 158 -40.83 -2.88 2.53
C VAL A 158 -42.00 -3.87 2.43
N ASP A 159 -42.40 -4.28 1.22
CA ASP A 159 -43.53 -5.19 1.03
C ASP A 159 -43.17 -6.68 1.25
N ARG A 160 -41.94 -6.92 1.71
CA ARG A 160 -41.28 -8.23 1.95
C ARG A 160 -40.55 -8.19 3.29
N LEU A 161 -40.09 -9.35 3.76
CA LEU A 161 -39.26 -9.40 4.97
C LEU A 161 -37.88 -8.83 4.65
N VAL A 162 -37.39 -7.92 5.47
CA VAL A 162 -36.00 -7.42 5.42
C VAL A 162 -35.07 -8.57 5.79
N ALA A 163 -33.95 -8.67 5.07
CA ALA A 163 -32.93 -9.71 5.21
C ALA A 163 -31.51 -9.14 5.37
N SER A 164 -31.28 -7.90 4.94
CA SER A 164 -30.06 -7.12 5.15
C SER A 164 -30.36 -5.64 4.90
N ILE A 165 -29.54 -4.76 5.48
CA ILE A 165 -29.55 -3.31 5.26
C ILE A 165 -28.10 -2.82 5.30
N GLU A 166 -27.74 -1.86 4.45
CA GLU A 166 -26.35 -1.41 4.33
C GLU A 166 -26.25 0.04 3.84
N ASN A 167 -25.26 0.79 4.32
CA ASN A 167 -24.75 1.98 3.64
C ASN A 167 -23.97 1.53 2.40
N ILE A 168 -24.17 2.17 1.25
CA ILE A 168 -23.46 1.83 0.02
C ILE A 168 -22.70 3.01 -0.60
N GLY A 169 -22.56 4.13 0.12
CA GLY A 169 -21.89 5.31 -0.37
C GLY A 169 -22.67 6.06 -1.46
N ASP A 170 -22.00 6.96 -2.17
CA ASP A 170 -22.57 7.70 -3.31
C ASP A 170 -22.46 6.88 -4.60
N MET A 171 -23.45 6.01 -4.80
CA MET A 171 -23.52 5.18 -6.00
C MET A 171 -23.99 5.98 -7.24
N ASN A 172 -24.61 7.14 -7.05
CA ASN A 172 -25.29 7.87 -8.11
C ASN A 172 -24.56 9.16 -8.57
N GLY A 173 -23.50 9.55 -7.86
CA GLY A 173 -22.63 10.68 -8.15
C GLY A 173 -23.22 12.03 -7.77
N ASP A 174 -24.12 12.09 -6.78
CA ASP A 174 -24.70 13.35 -6.29
C ASP A 174 -24.09 13.87 -4.99
N GLY A 175 -23.09 13.17 -4.46
CA GLY A 175 -22.31 13.50 -3.26
C GLY A 175 -23.02 13.19 -1.96
N VAL A 176 -24.05 12.34 -1.97
CA VAL A 176 -24.85 11.98 -0.79
C VAL A 176 -24.90 10.46 -0.68
N ASP A 177 -24.78 9.95 0.55
CA ASP A 177 -24.79 8.51 0.77
C ASP A 177 -26.14 7.87 0.43
N ASP A 178 -26.07 6.71 -0.21
CA ASP A 178 -27.19 5.87 -0.59
C ASP A 178 -27.25 4.63 0.33
N ILE A 179 -28.42 3.98 0.37
CA ILE A 179 -28.60 2.76 1.16
C ILE A 179 -29.15 1.60 0.34
N LEU A 180 -28.85 0.38 0.76
CA LEU A 180 -29.37 -0.85 0.18
C LEU A 180 -30.19 -1.65 1.18
N ILE A 181 -31.34 -2.16 0.73
CA ILE A 181 -32.23 -3.00 1.52
C ILE A 181 -32.43 -4.34 0.81
N GLY A 182 -31.88 -5.42 1.40
CA GLY A 182 -32.12 -6.79 0.97
C GLY A 182 -33.44 -7.32 1.53
N SER A 183 -34.26 -7.96 0.70
CA SER A 183 -35.57 -8.45 1.12
C SER A 183 -36.04 -9.74 0.45
N VAL A 184 -36.82 -10.54 1.19
CA VAL A 184 -37.21 -11.91 0.80
C VAL A 184 -38.72 -12.17 0.96
N ILE A 185 -39.33 -12.80 -0.05
CA ILE A 185 -40.65 -13.45 0.10
C ILE A 185 -40.39 -14.82 0.70
N SER A 186 -41.15 -15.18 1.74
CA SER A 186 -41.24 -16.51 2.31
C SER A 186 -41.23 -17.62 1.23
N GLY A 187 -40.02 -18.10 0.91
CA GLY A 187 -39.77 -19.29 0.12
C GLY A 187 -39.04 -19.20 -1.23
N SER A 188 -38.94 -18.09 -1.99
CA SER A 188 -38.40 -18.20 -3.38
C SER A 188 -38.00 -16.93 -4.18
N SER A 189 -37.78 -15.72 -3.65
CA SER A 189 -37.00 -14.71 -4.41
C SER A 189 -36.43 -13.66 -3.50
N TYR A 190 -35.20 -13.22 -3.77
CA TYR A 190 -34.59 -12.06 -3.14
C TYR A 190 -34.69 -10.87 -4.09
N GLN A 191 -34.76 -9.70 -3.50
CA GLN A 191 -34.75 -8.41 -4.17
C GLN A 191 -33.92 -7.48 -3.30
N PHE A 192 -33.04 -6.72 -3.94
CA PHE A 192 -32.33 -5.63 -3.27
C PHE A 192 -32.90 -4.33 -3.80
N ASP A 193 -33.19 -3.42 -2.90
CA ASP A 193 -33.75 -2.11 -3.21
C ASP A 193 -32.71 -1.08 -2.77
N VAL A 194 -32.11 -0.39 -3.75
CA VAL A 194 -31.25 0.77 -3.50
C VAL A 194 -32.15 1.99 -3.38
N VAL A 195 -31.95 2.80 -2.35
CA VAL A 195 -32.67 4.04 -2.09
C VAL A 195 -31.67 5.18 -2.07
N PHE A 196 -31.89 6.19 -2.91
CA PHE A 196 -30.94 7.29 -3.01
C PHE A 196 -31.09 8.32 -1.90
N GLY A 197 -29.94 8.76 -1.37
CA GLY A 197 -29.76 9.90 -0.49
C GLY A 197 -30.26 11.19 -1.12
N THR A 198 -30.63 12.16 -0.30
CA THR A 198 -30.86 13.52 -0.81
C THR A 198 -30.58 14.54 0.27
N SER A 199 -30.10 15.73 -0.10
CA SER A 199 -29.95 16.89 0.81
C SER A 199 -31.21 17.41 1.50
N SER A 200 -32.38 16.81 1.24
CA SER A 200 -33.62 17.11 1.96
C SER A 200 -34.09 15.96 2.85
N GLY A 201 -33.32 14.88 2.91
CA GLY A 201 -33.74 13.59 3.42
C GLY A 201 -34.95 13.02 2.68
N LEU A 202 -35.51 11.96 3.26
CA LEU A 202 -36.81 11.41 2.87
C LEU A 202 -37.91 12.09 3.68
N GLY A 203 -39.13 12.14 3.13
CA GLY A 203 -40.30 12.40 3.97
C GLY A 203 -40.48 11.31 5.03
N ALA A 204 -41.34 11.55 6.03
CA ALA A 204 -41.59 10.63 7.15
C ALA A 204 -41.86 9.18 6.75
N ASP A 205 -42.51 8.98 5.60
CA ASP A 205 -42.84 7.67 5.05
C ASP A 205 -42.27 7.53 3.63
N PHE A 206 -41.45 6.52 3.41
CA PHE A 206 -40.99 6.09 2.09
C PHE A 206 -41.39 4.63 1.83
N SER A 207 -41.43 4.21 0.58
CA SER A 207 -41.78 2.83 0.22
C SER A 207 -40.92 2.36 -0.94
N THR A 208 -40.27 1.20 -0.80
CA THR A 208 -39.42 0.63 -1.86
C THR A 208 -40.19 0.29 -3.13
N THR A 209 -41.51 0.04 -3.03
CA THR A 209 -42.36 -0.13 -4.22
C THR A 209 -42.54 1.13 -5.09
N SER A 210 -41.98 2.28 -4.66
CA SER A 210 -42.02 3.55 -5.38
C SER A 210 -40.74 3.88 -6.15
N LEU A 211 -39.74 3.00 -6.10
CA LEU A 211 -38.46 3.14 -6.81
C LEU A 211 -38.68 3.21 -8.32
N ASN A 212 -37.94 4.09 -8.98
CA ASN A 212 -38.17 4.41 -10.40
C ASN A 212 -36.89 4.78 -11.19
N GLY A 213 -35.72 4.61 -10.59
CA GLY A 213 -34.41 4.95 -11.16
C GLY A 213 -33.96 6.38 -10.86
N SER A 214 -34.83 7.27 -10.37
CA SER A 214 -34.47 8.63 -9.93
C SER A 214 -34.49 8.83 -8.42
N ASN A 215 -35.02 7.86 -7.67
CA ASN A 215 -35.06 7.86 -6.20
C ASN A 215 -34.53 6.52 -5.66
N GLY A 216 -33.66 5.88 -6.44
CA GLY A 216 -33.21 4.51 -6.26
C GLY A 216 -33.86 3.52 -7.26
N PHE A 217 -33.46 2.26 -7.16
CA PHE A 217 -33.81 1.20 -8.10
C PHE A 217 -33.77 -0.19 -7.43
N SER A 218 -34.36 -1.18 -8.09
CA SER A 218 -34.37 -2.56 -7.61
C SER A 218 -33.40 -3.44 -8.40
N ILE A 219 -32.71 -4.34 -7.70
CA ILE A 219 -31.83 -5.35 -8.27
C ILE A 219 -32.48 -6.73 -8.13
N THR A 220 -32.46 -7.50 -9.21
CA THR A 220 -33.08 -8.82 -9.29
C THR A 220 -32.09 -9.90 -9.74
N GLY A 221 -32.07 -11.01 -9.00
CA GLY A 221 -31.22 -12.17 -9.25
C GLY A 221 -31.75 -13.14 -10.31
N THR A 222 -30.90 -14.11 -10.68
CA THR A 222 -31.13 -15.10 -11.77
C THR A 222 -31.81 -16.38 -11.34
N ASP A 223 -31.65 -16.83 -10.08
CA ASP A 223 -32.40 -17.94 -9.48
C ASP A 223 -33.01 -17.56 -8.12
N ALA A 224 -34.14 -18.16 -7.82
CA ALA A 224 -35.05 -17.85 -6.73
C ALA A 224 -34.54 -18.23 -5.33
N ARG A 225 -33.47 -19.00 -5.26
CA ARG A 225 -33.00 -19.62 -4.03
C ARG A 225 -31.57 -19.13 -3.79
N LEU A 226 -31.41 -18.37 -2.71
CA LEU A 226 -30.15 -18.18 -1.96
C LEU A 226 -29.23 -17.01 -2.38
N PHE A 227 -29.80 -15.94 -2.94
CA PHE A 227 -29.15 -14.62 -3.01
C PHE A 227 -29.21 -13.92 -1.64
N GLY A 228 -28.22 -13.09 -1.29
CA GLY A 228 -28.42 -11.95 -0.39
C GLY A 228 -28.53 -12.22 1.10
N TYR A 229 -27.76 -13.18 1.63
CA TYR A 229 -27.46 -13.18 3.06
C TYR A 229 -26.42 -12.12 3.44
N ALA A 230 -25.48 -11.84 2.52
CA ALA A 230 -24.45 -10.82 2.70
C ALA A 230 -24.48 -9.81 1.54
N VAL A 231 -24.36 -8.54 1.90
CA VAL A 231 -24.26 -7.38 1.03
C VAL A 231 -23.28 -6.43 1.71
N SER A 232 -22.51 -5.67 0.94
CA SER A 232 -21.62 -4.65 1.49
C SER A 232 -21.40 -3.54 0.46
N LYS A 233 -20.98 -2.37 0.95
CA LYS A 233 -20.34 -1.34 0.12
C LYS A 233 -19.09 -1.96 -0.48
N ALA A 234 -18.89 -1.79 -1.78
CA ALA A 234 -17.65 -2.20 -2.43
C ALA A 234 -16.62 -1.07 -2.51
N GLY A 235 -17.05 0.19 -2.38
CA GLY A 235 -16.20 1.35 -2.64
C GLY A 235 -15.99 1.57 -4.14
N ASP A 236 -15.09 2.47 -4.53
CA ASP A 236 -14.68 2.71 -5.90
C ASP A 236 -13.57 1.73 -6.34
N ILE A 237 -13.96 0.48 -6.58
CA ILE A 237 -13.02 -0.56 -6.97
C ILE A 237 -12.46 -0.38 -8.40
N ASN A 238 -12.96 0.61 -9.15
CA ASN A 238 -12.66 0.80 -10.56
C ASN A 238 -12.08 2.18 -10.89
N GLY A 239 -11.92 3.05 -9.89
CA GLY A 239 -11.28 4.35 -10.00
C GLY A 239 -12.08 5.40 -10.77
N ASP A 240 -13.41 5.29 -10.83
CA ASP A 240 -14.26 6.29 -11.51
C ASP A 240 -14.87 7.36 -10.58
N GLY A 241 -14.55 7.27 -9.29
CA GLY A 241 -14.95 8.16 -8.21
C GLY A 241 -16.37 7.95 -7.71
N LEU A 242 -16.98 6.79 -7.99
CA LEU A 242 -18.33 6.43 -7.55
C LEU A 242 -18.30 5.13 -6.76
N ASP A 243 -19.11 5.06 -5.71
CA ASP A 243 -19.18 3.85 -4.89
C ASP A 243 -19.92 2.72 -5.63
N ASP A 244 -19.34 1.52 -5.55
CA ASP A 244 -19.88 0.28 -6.07
C ASP A 244 -20.51 -0.56 -4.93
N ILE A 245 -21.24 -1.63 -5.27
CA ILE A 245 -21.76 -2.60 -4.29
C ILE A 245 -21.37 -4.02 -4.63
N ILE A 246 -21.22 -4.84 -3.60
CA ILE A 246 -21.04 -6.29 -3.72
C ILE A 246 -22.22 -7.05 -3.08
N LEU A 247 -22.68 -8.10 -3.79
CA LEU A 247 -23.82 -8.93 -3.41
C LEU A 247 -23.42 -10.41 -3.38
N GLY A 248 -23.51 -11.04 -2.20
CA GLY A 248 -23.23 -12.46 -2.01
C GLY A 248 -24.32 -13.38 -2.56
N ALA A 249 -23.90 -14.48 -3.20
CA ALA A 249 -24.77 -15.49 -3.81
C ALA A 249 -24.16 -16.89 -3.68
N PHE A 250 -23.84 -17.30 -2.45
CA PHE A 250 -23.15 -18.55 -2.11
C PHE A 250 -23.70 -19.86 -2.71
N GLN A 251 -24.97 -19.94 -3.11
CA GLN A 251 -25.51 -21.15 -3.77
C GLN A 251 -25.87 -20.93 -5.24
N GLU A 252 -25.33 -19.88 -5.86
CA GLU A 252 -25.43 -19.64 -7.30
C GLU A 252 -24.43 -20.56 -8.04
N GLY A 253 -24.94 -21.58 -8.72
CA GLY A 253 -24.10 -22.59 -9.36
C GLY A 253 -23.70 -23.70 -8.40
N GLU A 254 -22.58 -24.37 -8.69
CA GLU A 254 -22.01 -25.45 -7.85
C GLU A 254 -20.99 -24.89 -6.84
N ASN A 255 -20.38 -23.73 -7.12
CA ASN A 255 -19.23 -23.21 -6.37
C ASN A 255 -19.53 -21.95 -5.54
N GLY A 256 -20.74 -21.39 -5.65
CA GLY A 256 -21.04 -20.04 -5.14
C GLY A 256 -20.53 -18.91 -6.03
N ALA A 257 -20.98 -17.69 -5.73
CA ALA A 257 -20.64 -16.48 -6.47
C ALA A 257 -20.86 -15.21 -5.64
N ALA A 258 -20.25 -14.12 -6.09
CA ALA A 258 -20.63 -12.76 -5.73
C ALA A 258 -20.86 -11.92 -6.99
N PHE A 259 -21.57 -10.81 -6.86
CA PHE A 259 -21.85 -9.89 -7.96
C PHE A 259 -21.52 -8.48 -7.54
N VAL A 260 -20.75 -7.78 -8.38
CA VAL A 260 -20.50 -6.35 -8.21
C VAL A 260 -21.39 -5.60 -9.17
N VAL A 261 -22.00 -4.50 -8.70
CA VAL A 261 -22.76 -3.56 -9.54
C VAL A 261 -22.09 -2.19 -9.40
N PHE A 262 -21.72 -1.62 -10.55
CA PHE A 262 -21.00 -0.35 -10.54
C PHE A 262 -21.91 0.86 -10.35
N GLY A 263 -21.36 1.88 -9.69
CA GLY A 263 -21.86 3.24 -9.60
C GLY A 263 -22.08 3.87 -10.98
N SER A 264 -22.99 4.85 -11.03
CA SER A 264 -23.23 5.56 -12.30
C SER A 264 -23.87 6.93 -12.17
N SER A 265 -23.08 7.95 -12.53
CA SER A 265 -23.56 9.31 -12.79
C SER A 265 -24.47 9.44 -14.04
N SER A 266 -24.59 8.38 -14.84
CA SER A 266 -25.52 8.33 -15.99
C SER A 266 -26.97 8.06 -15.57
N GLY A 267 -27.18 7.68 -14.31
CA GLY A 267 -28.46 7.29 -13.72
C GLY A 267 -28.84 5.83 -14.01
N PHE A 268 -29.77 5.33 -13.21
CA PHE A 268 -30.13 3.91 -13.19
C PHE A 268 -31.52 3.65 -13.79
N ALA A 269 -31.69 2.45 -14.35
CA ALA A 269 -33.03 1.94 -14.64
C ALA A 269 -33.74 1.57 -13.33
N ALA A 270 -35.07 1.65 -13.30
CA ALA A 270 -35.85 1.26 -12.11
C ALA A 270 -35.62 -0.19 -11.67
N ASP A 271 -35.27 -1.07 -12.61
CA ASP A 271 -34.98 -2.48 -12.36
C ASP A 271 -33.69 -2.88 -13.09
N ILE A 272 -32.74 -3.46 -12.37
CA ILE A 272 -31.50 -4.03 -12.89
C ILE A 272 -31.51 -5.53 -12.66
N ALA A 273 -31.16 -6.30 -13.69
CA ALA A 273 -31.02 -7.74 -13.58
C ALA A 273 -29.53 -8.09 -13.51
N LEU A 274 -29.11 -8.92 -12.54
CA LEU A 274 -27.70 -9.33 -12.43
C LEU A 274 -27.20 -10.08 -13.68
N SER A 275 -28.10 -10.74 -14.42
CA SER A 275 -27.77 -11.31 -15.74
C SER A 275 -27.36 -10.30 -16.83
N SER A 276 -27.53 -8.99 -16.58
CA SER A 276 -27.19 -7.91 -17.51
C SER A 276 -25.79 -7.31 -17.28
N LEU A 277 -25.12 -7.73 -16.21
CA LEU A 277 -23.75 -7.33 -15.90
C LEU A 277 -22.80 -7.79 -17.00
N ASN A 278 -21.92 -6.91 -17.44
CA ASN A 278 -21.11 -7.11 -18.65
C ASN A 278 -19.67 -6.57 -18.56
N GLY A 279 -19.23 -6.16 -17.36
CA GLY A 279 -17.92 -5.56 -17.11
C GLY A 279 -17.91 -4.04 -17.20
N ASN A 280 -18.90 -3.38 -17.82
CA ASN A 280 -19.01 -1.91 -17.81
C ASN A 280 -20.05 -1.38 -16.79
N ASN A 281 -20.81 -2.27 -16.16
CA ASN A 281 -21.87 -1.93 -15.22
C ASN A 281 -21.85 -2.88 -14.03
N GLY A 282 -20.68 -3.47 -13.75
CA GLY A 282 -20.47 -4.55 -12.82
C GLY A 282 -20.18 -5.90 -13.49
N PHE A 283 -19.87 -6.90 -12.67
CA PHE A 283 -19.41 -8.22 -13.08
C PHE A 283 -19.77 -9.31 -12.05
N LYS A 284 -19.49 -10.57 -12.40
CA LYS A 284 -19.70 -11.74 -11.53
C LYS A 284 -18.36 -12.31 -11.07
N LEU A 285 -18.21 -12.55 -9.78
CA LEU A 285 -17.16 -13.36 -9.17
C LEU A 285 -17.63 -14.81 -9.05
N VAL A 286 -16.77 -15.79 -9.36
CA VAL A 286 -17.12 -17.22 -9.34
C VAL A 286 -16.18 -17.98 -8.42
N GLY A 287 -16.75 -18.75 -7.49
CA GLY A 287 -16.01 -19.64 -6.58
C GLY A 287 -15.25 -20.76 -7.29
N ILE A 288 -14.27 -21.34 -6.60
CA ILE A 288 -13.29 -22.25 -7.17
C ILE A 288 -13.80 -23.69 -7.22
N ASP A 289 -14.12 -24.29 -6.07
CA ASP A 289 -14.50 -25.69 -5.92
C ASP A 289 -16.01 -25.88 -5.65
N ASP A 290 -16.50 -27.09 -5.94
CA ASP A 290 -17.92 -27.47 -5.79
C ASP A 290 -18.27 -27.60 -4.31
N GLY A 291 -19.14 -26.73 -3.82
CA GLY A 291 -19.60 -26.70 -2.43
C GLY A 291 -18.86 -25.73 -1.50
N ASP A 292 -17.96 -24.88 -2.01
CA ASP A 292 -17.23 -23.90 -1.20
C ASP A 292 -18.13 -22.79 -0.64
N ASP A 293 -19.31 -22.61 -1.25
CA ASP A 293 -20.28 -21.58 -0.88
C ASP A 293 -19.67 -20.15 -0.93
N ALA A 294 -18.84 -19.86 -1.95
CA ALA A 294 -18.22 -18.54 -2.12
C ALA A 294 -19.25 -17.40 -2.25
N GLY A 295 -19.05 -16.31 -1.51
CA GLY A 295 -20.04 -15.23 -1.38
C GLY A 295 -21.06 -15.49 -0.27
N PHE A 296 -20.66 -16.28 0.73
CA PHE A 296 -21.43 -16.46 1.97
C PHE A 296 -21.42 -15.18 2.80
N SER A 297 -20.23 -14.59 2.95
CA SER A 297 -19.95 -13.23 3.39
C SER A 297 -19.29 -12.47 2.23
N VAL A 298 -19.51 -11.16 2.18
CA VAL A 298 -18.85 -10.24 1.25
C VAL A 298 -18.59 -8.92 1.97
N GLY A 299 -17.49 -8.26 1.64
CA GLY A 299 -17.12 -6.92 2.12
C GLY A 299 -16.37 -6.16 1.02
N GLY A 300 -16.17 -4.87 1.21
CA GLY A 300 -15.38 -4.01 0.34
C GLY A 300 -15.21 -2.61 0.94
N GLY A 301 -14.66 -1.69 0.15
CA GLY A 301 -14.53 -0.29 0.54
C GLY A 301 -13.33 0.03 1.42
N GLY A 302 -12.30 -0.84 1.40
CA GLY A 302 -10.98 -0.52 1.94
C GLY A 302 -9.88 -0.88 0.93
N ASP A 303 -8.75 -0.20 1.00
CA ASP A 303 -7.58 -0.35 0.13
C ASP A 303 -6.46 -1.11 0.88
N PHE A 304 -6.46 -2.44 0.73
CA PHE A 304 -5.56 -3.32 1.48
C PHE A 304 -4.10 -3.19 1.01
N ASN A 305 -3.88 -2.78 -0.23
CA ASN A 305 -2.55 -2.68 -0.84
C ASN A 305 -2.10 -1.25 -1.17
N GLY A 306 -2.84 -0.24 -0.70
CA GLY A 306 -2.54 1.18 -0.85
C GLY A 306 -2.29 1.61 -2.30
N ASP A 307 -2.97 1.01 -3.27
CA ASP A 307 -2.83 1.40 -4.68
C ASP A 307 -3.84 2.48 -5.12
N GLY A 308 -4.66 2.93 -4.17
CA GLY A 308 -5.67 3.96 -4.31
C GLY A 308 -7.01 3.45 -4.85
N TYR A 309 -7.23 2.13 -4.90
CA TYR A 309 -8.51 1.53 -5.29
C TYR A 309 -9.06 0.65 -4.18
N ASP A 310 -10.38 0.74 -3.96
CA ASP A 310 -11.03 -0.13 -2.99
C ASP A 310 -10.98 -1.60 -3.44
N ASP A 311 -10.83 -2.49 -2.46
CA ASP A 311 -10.71 -3.92 -2.64
C ASP A 311 -11.98 -4.67 -2.23
N LEU A 312 -12.05 -5.94 -2.61
CA LEU A 312 -13.18 -6.82 -2.31
C LEU A 312 -12.74 -8.03 -1.49
N ILE A 313 -13.56 -8.38 -0.49
CA ILE A 313 -13.40 -9.61 0.27
C ILE A 313 -14.61 -10.54 0.08
N ILE A 314 -14.34 -11.83 -0.09
CA ILE A 314 -15.35 -12.86 -0.35
C ILE A 314 -15.07 -14.08 0.52
N GLY A 315 -16.01 -14.42 1.41
CA GLY A 315 -15.92 -15.62 2.24
C GLY A 315 -16.54 -16.86 1.61
N ALA A 316 -15.88 -17.99 1.79
CA ALA A 316 -16.26 -19.33 1.34
C ALA A 316 -16.03 -20.35 2.48
N PRO A 317 -16.89 -20.35 3.52
CA PRO A 317 -16.64 -21.10 4.75
C PRO A 317 -16.70 -22.62 4.59
N ASP A 318 -17.35 -23.14 3.55
CA ASP A 318 -17.38 -24.58 3.29
C ASP A 318 -16.26 -25.03 2.32
N GLY A 319 -15.34 -24.12 1.97
CA GLY A 319 -14.15 -24.40 1.16
C GLY A 319 -13.23 -25.45 1.80
N GLU A 320 -12.73 -26.40 1.01
CA GLU A 320 -11.90 -27.49 1.53
C GLU A 320 -10.41 -27.11 1.56
N PRO A 321 -9.71 -27.27 2.70
CA PRO A 321 -10.08 -28.17 3.80
C PRO A 321 -10.78 -27.54 5.02
N TYR A 322 -10.78 -26.22 5.21
CA TYR A 322 -11.17 -25.60 6.49
C TYR A 322 -11.94 -24.26 6.41
N GLY A 323 -12.39 -23.86 5.22
CA GLY A 323 -12.90 -22.53 4.91
C GLY A 323 -11.84 -21.69 4.21
N GLU A 324 -12.25 -20.90 3.21
CA GLU A 324 -11.38 -20.00 2.45
C GLU A 324 -11.97 -18.60 2.41
N GLY A 325 -11.10 -17.58 2.40
CA GLY A 325 -11.45 -16.21 2.05
C GLY A 325 -10.68 -15.79 0.81
N TYR A 326 -11.22 -14.84 0.05
CA TYR A 326 -10.58 -14.29 -1.13
C TYR A 326 -10.55 -12.78 -1.03
N VAL A 327 -9.38 -12.19 -1.30
CA VAL A 327 -9.20 -10.76 -1.48
C VAL A 327 -8.97 -10.51 -2.96
N VAL A 328 -9.67 -9.54 -3.55
CA VAL A 328 -9.56 -9.19 -4.97
C VAL A 328 -9.26 -7.70 -5.05
N PHE A 329 -8.11 -7.36 -5.66
CA PHE A 329 -7.68 -5.97 -5.70
C PHE A 329 -8.49 -5.13 -6.71
N GLY A 330 -8.77 -3.89 -6.32
CA GLY A 330 -9.32 -2.84 -7.16
C GLY A 330 -8.42 -2.53 -8.35
N THR A 331 -8.98 -1.98 -9.44
CA THR A 331 -8.15 -1.55 -10.57
C THR A 331 -8.87 -0.61 -11.54
N ALA A 332 -8.19 0.47 -11.92
CA ALA A 332 -8.59 1.32 -13.05
C ALA A 332 -8.56 0.63 -14.42
N SER A 333 -7.96 -0.57 -14.55
CA SER A 333 -8.00 -1.34 -15.79
C SER A 333 -9.39 -1.92 -16.09
N GLY A 334 -10.26 -1.95 -15.08
CA GLY A 334 -11.63 -2.46 -15.13
C GLY A 334 -11.71 -3.99 -15.18
N PHE A 335 -12.93 -4.50 -14.97
CA PHE A 335 -13.19 -5.92 -14.85
C PHE A 335 -13.88 -6.51 -16.09
N SER A 336 -13.56 -7.77 -16.39
CA SER A 336 -14.34 -8.53 -17.36
C SER A 336 -15.71 -8.89 -16.78
N SER A 337 -16.69 -9.27 -17.61
CA SER A 337 -18.04 -9.64 -17.12
C SER A 337 -18.05 -10.80 -16.11
N THR A 338 -16.96 -11.58 -16.04
CA THR A 338 -16.80 -12.66 -15.07
C THR A 338 -15.33 -12.73 -14.63
N PHE A 339 -15.12 -12.77 -13.32
CA PHE A 339 -13.82 -12.99 -12.70
C PHE A 339 -13.86 -14.34 -11.96
N ASP A 340 -12.85 -15.17 -12.21
CA ASP A 340 -12.72 -16.50 -11.63
C ASP A 340 -11.71 -16.41 -10.49
N LEU A 341 -12.11 -16.75 -9.26
CA LEU A 341 -11.25 -16.58 -8.08
C LEU A 341 -10.00 -17.47 -8.13
N SER A 342 -9.97 -18.50 -8.98
CA SER A 342 -8.76 -19.29 -9.22
C SER A 342 -7.66 -18.55 -9.99
N ALA A 343 -7.93 -17.33 -10.47
CA ALA A 343 -6.99 -16.48 -11.18
C ALA A 343 -6.16 -15.55 -10.25
N LEU A 344 -6.41 -15.60 -8.93
CA LEU A 344 -5.65 -14.81 -7.96
C LEU A 344 -4.19 -15.26 -7.92
N ASP A 345 -3.27 -14.30 -8.06
CA ASP A 345 -1.83 -14.56 -8.20
C ASP A 345 -0.92 -13.66 -7.36
N GLY A 346 -1.51 -12.82 -6.50
CA GLY A 346 -0.82 -11.86 -5.65
C GLY A 346 -0.70 -10.47 -6.28
N SER A 347 -0.84 -10.34 -7.61
CA SER A 347 -0.86 -9.02 -8.28
C SER A 347 -2.27 -8.47 -8.49
N ASN A 348 -3.29 -9.30 -8.25
CA ASN A 348 -4.71 -8.98 -8.44
C ASN A 348 -5.56 -9.46 -7.24
N GLY A 349 -4.91 -9.67 -6.10
CA GLY A 349 -5.47 -10.25 -4.88
C GLY A 349 -4.92 -11.64 -4.58
N PHE A 350 -5.46 -12.27 -3.54
CA PHE A 350 -4.91 -13.49 -2.93
C PHE A 350 -5.95 -14.32 -2.17
N VAL A 351 -5.56 -15.54 -1.79
CA VAL A 351 -6.41 -16.48 -1.05
C VAL A 351 -5.99 -16.54 0.43
N LEU A 352 -6.95 -16.35 1.33
CA LEU A 352 -6.85 -16.59 2.77
C LEU A 352 -7.23 -18.04 3.08
N ASN A 353 -6.28 -18.87 3.52
CA ASN A 353 -6.56 -20.27 3.86
C ASN A 353 -6.91 -20.41 5.34
N GLY A 354 -8.03 -21.06 5.63
CA GLY A 354 -8.45 -21.41 6.98
C GLY A 354 -7.55 -22.43 7.69
N THR A 355 -7.78 -22.55 8.99
CA THR A 355 -7.06 -23.33 9.97
C THR A 355 -7.77 -24.65 10.31
N PRO A 356 -7.06 -25.69 10.79
CA PRO A 356 -7.68 -27.00 11.05
C PRO A 356 -8.75 -27.07 12.16
N ASP A 357 -9.03 -25.99 12.89
CA ASP A 357 -9.72 -26.01 14.18
C ASP A 357 -11.24 -25.80 14.07
N LEU A 358 -11.95 -26.89 13.77
CA LEU A 358 -13.42 -27.04 13.70
C LEU A 358 -14.10 -26.61 12.39
N GLY A 359 -13.38 -25.97 11.47
CA GLY A 359 -13.85 -25.62 10.12
C GLY A 359 -14.85 -24.45 10.10
N ASN A 360 -15.01 -23.85 8.91
CA ASN A 360 -15.87 -22.67 8.62
C ASN A 360 -15.23 -21.32 8.97
N ASP A 361 -13.93 -21.19 8.69
CA ASP A 361 -13.27 -19.88 8.65
C ASP A 361 -13.85 -19.02 7.52
N ALA A 362 -13.79 -17.70 7.65
CA ALA A 362 -14.42 -16.75 6.73
C ALA A 362 -15.97 -16.86 6.65
N GLU A 363 -16.64 -17.34 7.72
CA GLU A 363 -18.12 -17.24 7.83
C GLU A 363 -18.56 -15.76 7.91
N GLY A 364 -17.74 -14.91 8.54
CA GLY A 364 -17.86 -13.45 8.53
C GLY A 364 -16.54 -12.85 8.06
N MET A 365 -16.60 -11.88 7.16
CA MET A 365 -15.45 -11.11 6.69
C MET A 365 -15.88 -9.65 6.60
N GLU A 366 -15.02 -8.75 7.07
CA GLU A 366 -15.24 -7.31 7.10
C GLU A 366 -13.89 -6.61 6.96
N PHE A 367 -13.86 -5.40 6.39
CA PHE A 367 -12.70 -4.53 6.54
C PHE A 367 -12.65 -3.98 7.98
N ALA A 368 -11.46 -3.94 8.54
CA ALA A 368 -11.22 -3.48 9.89
C ALA A 368 -10.96 -1.97 9.93
N GLY A 369 -10.69 -1.34 8.78
CA GLY A 369 -9.99 -0.06 8.72
C GLY A 369 -8.49 -0.24 8.95
N ASP A 370 -7.75 0.83 9.16
CA ASP A 370 -6.35 0.79 9.56
C ASP A 370 -6.25 0.65 11.09
N VAL A 371 -6.09 -0.59 11.55
CA VAL A 371 -6.13 -0.89 12.99
C VAL A 371 -4.75 -1.01 13.62
N ASN A 372 -3.69 -0.85 12.84
CA ASN A 372 -2.29 -0.87 13.29
C ASN A 372 -1.52 0.42 12.96
N ALA A 373 -2.20 1.41 12.36
CA ALA A 373 -1.69 2.70 11.92
C ALA A 373 -0.56 2.61 10.88
N ASP A 374 -0.58 1.60 10.01
CA ASP A 374 0.42 1.46 8.94
C ASP A 374 -0.02 2.10 7.61
N GLY A 375 -1.18 2.77 7.60
CA GLY A 375 -1.73 3.47 6.45
C GLY A 375 -2.46 2.57 5.46
N TYR A 376 -2.60 1.26 5.73
CA TYR A 376 -3.33 0.31 4.88
C TYR A 376 -4.56 -0.24 5.60
N ASP A 377 -5.63 -0.49 4.84
CA ASP A 377 -6.82 -1.09 5.42
C ASP A 377 -6.61 -2.58 5.73
N ASP A 378 -7.03 -2.98 6.93
CA ASP A 378 -6.90 -4.34 7.44
C ASP A 378 -8.19 -5.16 7.25
N ILE A 379 -8.10 -6.48 7.43
CA ILE A 379 -9.24 -7.40 7.24
C ILE A 379 -9.51 -8.21 8.50
N LEU A 380 -10.80 -8.30 8.88
CA LEU A 380 -11.31 -9.22 9.88
C LEU A 380 -11.81 -10.52 9.24
N VAL A 381 -11.38 -11.66 9.76
CA VAL A 381 -11.82 -12.99 9.34
C VAL A 381 -12.39 -13.75 10.54
N GLY A 382 -13.71 -13.95 10.55
CA GLY A 382 -14.43 -14.64 11.60
C GLY A 382 -14.47 -16.17 11.44
N SER A 383 -14.14 -16.87 12.51
CA SER A 383 -14.16 -18.34 12.66
C SER A 383 -15.05 -18.75 13.83
N PRO A 384 -16.37 -18.55 13.74
CA PRO A 384 -17.26 -18.57 14.89
C PRO A 384 -17.50 -19.94 15.52
N TYR A 385 -17.10 -21.04 14.88
CA TYR A 385 -17.13 -22.36 15.52
C TYR A 385 -15.88 -22.65 16.36
N ALA A 386 -14.77 -21.99 16.03
CA ALA A 386 -13.54 -21.97 16.82
C ALA A 386 -13.59 -20.90 17.94
N ASP A 387 -14.51 -19.95 17.83
CA ASP A 387 -14.54 -18.72 18.63
C ASP A 387 -13.29 -17.86 18.37
N GLU A 388 -12.85 -17.80 17.11
CA GLU A 388 -11.64 -17.09 16.69
C GLU A 388 -12.00 -15.97 15.70
N VAL A 389 -11.21 -14.90 15.73
CA VAL A 389 -11.22 -13.81 14.74
C VAL A 389 -9.77 -13.50 14.39
N PHE A 390 -9.42 -13.54 13.12
CA PHE A 390 -8.11 -13.13 12.63
C PHE A 390 -8.22 -11.69 12.16
N VAL A 391 -7.23 -10.87 12.54
CA VAL A 391 -6.95 -9.58 11.90
C VAL A 391 -5.78 -9.84 10.96
N VAL A 392 -5.92 -9.45 9.70
CA VAL A 392 -4.87 -9.58 8.67
C VAL A 392 -4.45 -8.17 8.26
N PHE A 393 -3.16 -7.87 8.40
CA PHE A 393 -2.70 -6.50 8.16
C PHE A 393 -2.47 -6.21 6.67
N GLY A 394 -2.86 -5.01 6.24
CA GLY A 394 -2.63 -4.46 4.91
C GLY A 394 -1.14 -4.26 4.61
N SER A 395 -0.78 -4.06 3.34
CA SER A 395 0.59 -3.66 2.93
C SER A 395 0.70 -3.33 1.44
N ALA A 396 1.53 -2.33 1.09
CA ALA A 396 1.82 -1.99 -0.32
C ALA A 396 2.41 -3.13 -1.15
N SER A 397 3.22 -4.00 -0.53
CA SER A 397 3.85 -5.13 -1.25
C SER A 397 2.90 -6.30 -1.49
N GLY A 398 1.74 -6.31 -0.83
CA GLY A 398 0.79 -7.41 -0.76
C GLY A 398 1.38 -8.66 -0.07
N LEU A 399 0.52 -9.55 0.43
CA LEU A 399 0.95 -10.77 1.14
C LEU A 399 1.30 -11.95 0.21
N GLY A 400 1.65 -11.67 -1.05
CA GLY A 400 1.81 -12.67 -2.11
C GLY A 400 0.48 -13.29 -2.55
N SER A 401 0.51 -14.44 -3.24
CA SER A 401 -0.71 -15.04 -3.83
C SER A 401 -1.62 -15.76 -2.82
N SER A 402 -1.14 -15.98 -1.59
CA SER A 402 -1.90 -16.70 -0.58
C SER A 402 -1.33 -16.53 0.83
N VAL A 403 -2.23 -16.43 1.80
CA VAL A 403 -1.93 -16.29 3.24
C VAL A 403 -2.50 -17.49 3.97
N ASP A 404 -1.74 -18.04 4.91
CA ASP A 404 -2.20 -19.11 5.81
C ASP A 404 -2.52 -18.50 7.18
N LEU A 405 -3.80 -18.45 7.53
CA LEU A 405 -4.26 -17.86 8.80
C LEU A 405 -3.65 -18.56 10.02
N GLY A 406 -3.26 -19.84 9.90
CA GLY A 406 -2.61 -20.59 10.96
C GLY A 406 -1.15 -20.17 11.22
N THR A 407 -0.60 -19.31 10.36
CA THR A 407 0.77 -18.79 10.47
C THR A 407 0.84 -17.31 10.78
N ILE A 408 -0.30 -16.61 10.87
CA ILE A 408 -0.33 -15.19 11.21
C ILE A 408 0.38 -14.96 12.55
N ASP A 409 1.44 -14.17 12.48
CA ASP A 409 2.16 -13.63 13.63
C ASP A 409 2.06 -12.11 13.61
N GLY A 410 2.52 -11.45 14.67
CA GLY A 410 2.26 -10.02 14.93
C GLY A 410 2.71 -9.05 13.83
N ASN A 411 3.40 -9.53 12.80
CA ASN A 411 3.86 -8.72 11.67
C ASN A 411 2.89 -8.75 10.47
N GLY A 412 2.06 -9.79 10.34
CA GLY A 412 1.07 -9.91 9.26
C GLY A 412 -0.37 -9.97 9.76
N GLY A 413 -0.57 -9.71 11.06
CA GLY A 413 -1.87 -9.73 11.72
C GLY A 413 -1.84 -10.26 13.15
N LEU A 414 -3.01 -10.53 13.70
CA LEU A 414 -3.13 -11.15 15.02
C LEU A 414 -4.36 -12.05 15.13
N LEU A 415 -4.32 -12.97 16.09
CA LEU A 415 -5.44 -13.84 16.43
C LEU A 415 -6.14 -13.34 17.69
N ILE A 416 -7.44 -13.12 17.61
CA ILE A 416 -8.32 -12.84 18.74
C ILE A 416 -9.15 -14.08 19.05
N THR A 417 -9.17 -14.48 20.30
CA THR A 417 -9.90 -15.66 20.78
C THR A 417 -11.00 -15.25 21.75
N GLY A 418 -12.19 -15.82 21.54
CA GLY A 418 -13.37 -15.59 22.32
C GLY A 418 -13.62 -16.68 23.37
N THR A 419 -14.75 -16.54 24.08
CA THR A 419 -15.19 -17.54 25.03
C THR A 419 -15.77 -18.76 24.30
N GLN A 420 -15.38 -19.95 24.74
CA GLN A 420 -15.81 -21.21 24.13
C GLN A 420 -17.34 -21.33 23.94
N TYR A 421 -17.76 -21.69 22.74
CA TYR A 421 -19.15 -21.83 22.27
C TYR A 421 -19.96 -20.53 22.24
N ALA A 422 -19.33 -19.36 22.32
CA ALA A 422 -19.99 -18.07 22.29
C ALA A 422 -20.29 -17.59 20.85
N ARG A 423 -19.61 -18.17 19.86
CA ARG A 423 -19.56 -17.78 18.45
C ARG A 423 -19.07 -16.36 18.25
N ALA A 424 -17.84 -16.08 18.70
CA ALA A 424 -17.14 -14.85 18.37
C ALA A 424 -16.93 -14.75 16.84
N GLY A 425 -17.04 -13.55 16.25
CA GLY A 425 -16.86 -13.35 14.81
C GLY A 425 -18.12 -13.56 13.95
N VAL A 426 -19.30 -13.72 14.56
CA VAL A 426 -20.59 -13.73 13.81
C VAL A 426 -21.08 -12.31 13.49
N GLY A 427 -20.82 -11.35 14.36
CA GLY A 427 -21.12 -9.95 14.13
C GLY A 427 -19.82 -9.16 14.26
N LEU A 428 -19.25 -8.80 13.12
CA LEU A 428 -18.05 -7.99 12.99
C LEU A 428 -18.46 -6.59 12.49
N ALA A 429 -17.70 -5.58 12.89
CA ALA A 429 -17.68 -4.25 12.29
C ALA A 429 -16.30 -3.64 12.57
N GLY A 430 -15.75 -2.85 11.66
CA GLY A 430 -14.50 -2.11 11.82
C GLY A 430 -14.57 -0.74 11.14
N GLY A 431 -13.44 -0.05 11.07
CA GLY A 431 -13.28 1.21 10.35
C GLY A 431 -13.88 2.42 11.07
N GLY A 432 -13.72 2.52 12.39
CA GLY A 432 -13.99 3.79 13.06
C GLY A 432 -13.35 3.91 14.43
N ASP A 433 -13.14 5.14 14.86
CA ASP A 433 -12.38 5.53 16.05
C ASP A 433 -13.32 5.83 17.24
N ILE A 434 -13.55 4.82 18.09
CA ILE A 434 -14.54 4.86 19.18
C ILE A 434 -13.92 5.49 20.44
N ASP A 435 -12.61 5.39 20.61
CA ASP A 435 -11.91 5.93 21.78
C ASP A 435 -11.13 7.24 21.54
N ASN A 436 -11.14 7.73 20.30
CA ASN A 436 -10.50 8.96 19.82
C ASN A 436 -8.97 8.91 19.98
N ASP A 437 -8.36 7.74 19.72
CA ASP A 437 -6.91 7.60 19.66
C ASP A 437 -6.35 7.79 18.24
N GLY A 438 -7.21 7.91 17.22
CA GLY A 438 -6.83 8.12 15.82
C GLY A 438 -6.57 6.83 15.04
N ILE A 439 -6.78 5.67 15.64
CA ILE A 439 -6.63 4.34 15.03
C ILE A 439 -8.00 3.67 14.99
N ASP A 440 -8.28 2.89 13.94
CA ASP A 440 -9.58 2.23 13.83
C ASP A 440 -9.77 1.15 14.91
N ASP A 441 -10.94 1.20 15.56
CA ASP A 441 -11.43 0.19 16.49
C ASP A 441 -12.28 -0.87 15.78
N ILE A 442 -12.35 -2.05 16.36
CA ILE A 442 -13.20 -3.14 15.86
C ILE A 442 -14.23 -3.61 16.89
N LEU A 443 -15.41 -4.00 16.39
CA LEU A 443 -16.48 -4.60 17.18
C LEU A 443 -16.56 -6.11 16.95
N ILE A 444 -16.41 -6.89 18.02
CA ILE A 444 -16.54 -8.35 17.97
C ILE A 444 -17.74 -8.82 18.80
N GLY A 445 -18.75 -9.32 18.09
CA GLY A 445 -19.96 -9.91 18.64
C GLY A 445 -19.82 -11.40 18.98
N SER A 446 -20.34 -11.78 20.15
CA SER A 446 -20.41 -13.15 20.67
C SER A 446 -21.84 -13.51 21.06
N ILE A 447 -22.69 -13.80 20.07
CA ILE A 447 -24.15 -13.90 20.22
C ILE A 447 -24.66 -14.93 21.24
N PHE A 448 -23.90 -16.00 21.50
CA PHE A 448 -24.29 -17.06 22.45
C PHE A 448 -23.53 -17.03 23.77
N ALA A 449 -22.70 -16.01 23.99
CA ALA A 449 -22.08 -15.79 25.28
C ALA A 449 -23.11 -15.77 26.41
N SER A 450 -22.70 -16.29 27.57
CA SER A 450 -23.51 -16.31 28.79
C SER A 450 -22.82 -15.55 29.92
N PRO A 451 -22.60 -14.24 29.74
CA PRO A 451 -21.93 -13.40 30.74
C PRO A 451 -22.62 -13.49 32.08
N ASN A 452 -21.84 -13.52 33.18
CA ASN A 452 -22.38 -13.50 34.54
C ASN A 452 -23.46 -14.58 34.81
N ASP A 453 -23.32 -15.75 34.17
CA ASP A 453 -24.30 -16.86 34.18
C ASP A 453 -25.69 -16.50 33.62
N ILE A 454 -25.82 -15.41 32.86
CA ILE A 454 -27.05 -15.01 32.17
C ILE A 454 -27.11 -15.78 30.84
N ALA A 455 -27.97 -16.79 30.79
CA ALA A 455 -28.04 -17.71 29.65
C ALA A 455 -28.31 -17.00 28.32
N ARG A 456 -27.35 -17.11 27.39
CA ARG A 456 -27.42 -16.55 26.03
C ARG A 456 -27.79 -15.06 26.03
N ALA A 457 -27.19 -14.30 26.94
CA ALA A 457 -27.31 -12.85 26.94
C ALA A 457 -26.62 -12.24 25.70
N GLY A 458 -25.57 -12.89 25.22
CA GLY A 458 -24.68 -12.33 24.20
C GLY A 458 -23.70 -11.31 24.82
N GLN A 459 -22.65 -11.02 24.06
CA GLN A 459 -21.62 -10.03 24.39
C GLN A 459 -21.17 -9.30 23.13
N VAL A 460 -20.69 -8.07 23.29
CA VAL A 460 -19.96 -7.30 22.27
C VAL A 460 -18.68 -6.80 22.93
N HIS A 461 -17.58 -6.78 22.19
CA HIS A 461 -16.33 -6.14 22.59
C HIS A 461 -15.99 -5.05 21.58
N VAL A 462 -15.61 -3.87 22.08
CA VAL A 462 -14.79 -2.91 21.35
C VAL A 462 -13.35 -3.34 21.58
N VAL A 463 -12.53 -3.42 20.54
CA VAL A 463 -11.13 -3.84 20.61
C VAL A 463 -10.28 -2.83 19.87
N SER A 464 -9.32 -2.25 20.59
CA SER A 464 -8.40 -1.23 20.10
C SER A 464 -7.08 -1.93 19.75
N VAL A 465 -6.90 -2.25 18.47
CA VAL A 465 -5.77 -3.09 18.03
C VAL A 465 -4.45 -2.32 18.10
N GLY A 466 -4.42 -1.04 17.71
CA GLY A 466 -3.25 -0.18 17.86
C GLY A 466 -2.73 -0.17 19.30
N SER A 467 -3.62 0.08 20.26
CA SER A 467 -3.31 -0.02 21.69
C SER A 467 -2.80 -1.41 22.15
N ILE A 468 -3.25 -2.51 21.53
CA ILE A 468 -2.74 -3.87 21.81
C ILE A 468 -1.31 -4.05 21.28
N LEU A 469 -1.02 -3.46 20.13
CA LEU A 469 0.30 -3.48 19.50
C LEU A 469 1.27 -2.51 20.19
N GLY A 470 0.74 -1.56 20.97
CA GLY A 470 1.51 -0.50 21.61
C GLY A 470 1.77 0.67 20.68
N VAL A 471 0.95 0.83 19.63
CA VAL A 471 1.02 1.96 18.70
C VAL A 471 0.31 3.16 19.32
N GLU A 472 1.01 4.29 19.44
CA GLU A 472 0.42 5.57 19.85
C GLU A 472 0.35 6.52 18.65
N ALA A 473 -0.85 6.92 18.25
CA ALA A 473 -1.02 7.90 17.19
C ALA A 473 -0.98 9.34 17.74
N ILE A 474 -0.14 10.18 17.12
CA ILE A 474 0.10 11.57 17.51
C ILE A 474 -0.14 12.44 16.29
N ILE A 475 -1.32 13.05 16.26
CA ILE A 475 -1.80 13.79 15.08
C ILE A 475 -1.84 15.30 15.36
N GLY A 476 -1.25 16.05 14.44
CA GLY A 476 -1.20 17.50 14.43
C GLY A 476 -2.49 18.21 14.01
N ASP A 477 -2.44 19.54 14.04
CA ASP A 477 -3.44 20.44 13.47
C ASP A 477 -2.89 21.21 12.26
N GLU A 478 -3.71 22.02 11.59
CA GLU A 478 -3.31 22.79 10.38
C GLU A 478 -2.30 23.95 10.66
N ASN A 479 -1.50 23.89 11.72
CA ASN A 479 -0.49 24.90 12.04
C ASN A 479 0.87 24.24 12.29
N ASP A 480 1.94 25.02 12.27
CA ASP A 480 3.27 24.59 12.72
C ASP A 480 3.22 23.92 14.11
N ASN A 481 3.47 22.62 14.14
CA ASN A 481 3.39 21.73 15.27
C ASN A 481 4.80 21.27 15.70
N THR A 482 4.88 20.79 16.94
CA THR A 482 6.02 20.02 17.41
C THR A 482 5.44 18.81 18.11
N LEU A 483 5.55 17.67 17.46
CA LEU A 483 4.98 16.40 17.88
C LEU A 483 6.12 15.54 18.41
N GLU A 484 5.94 15.01 19.62
CA GLU A 484 6.95 14.21 20.31
C GLU A 484 6.31 12.85 20.62
N GLY A 485 6.85 11.82 19.99
CA GLY A 485 6.64 10.40 20.26
C GLY A 485 7.14 9.97 21.63
N THR A 486 7.20 8.66 21.82
CA THR A 486 7.51 7.96 23.04
C THR A 486 8.80 7.16 22.89
N GLU A 487 8.92 5.95 23.44
CA GLU A 487 10.02 5.04 23.08
C GLU A 487 9.45 3.65 22.75
N ASP A 488 8.15 3.63 22.44
CA ASP A 488 7.38 2.54 21.90
C ASP A 488 6.95 3.02 20.49
N ARG A 489 6.56 2.10 19.60
CA ARG A 489 6.18 2.44 18.21
C ARG A 489 5.10 3.53 18.17
N ASP A 490 5.37 4.63 17.48
CA ASP A 490 4.44 5.74 17.29
C ASP A 490 4.05 5.91 15.82
N HIS A 491 2.84 6.40 15.60
CA HIS A 491 2.40 6.93 14.30
C HIS A 491 2.21 8.44 14.44
N ILE A 492 2.99 9.25 13.73
CA ILE A 492 3.01 10.71 13.92
C ILE A 492 2.69 11.43 12.62
N GLU A 493 1.64 12.24 12.62
CA GLU A 493 1.22 13.05 11.46
C GLU A 493 1.27 14.55 11.74
N GLY A 494 2.04 15.30 10.96
CA GLY A 494 2.10 16.77 11.00
C GLY A 494 0.85 17.44 10.44
N ARG A 495 0.46 17.01 9.23
CA ARG A 495 -0.61 17.58 8.38
C ARG A 495 -0.18 18.85 7.64
N ASP A 496 -0.99 19.91 7.70
CA ASP A 496 -0.66 21.20 7.11
C ASP A 496 0.18 21.97 8.13
N GLY A 497 1.36 22.45 7.74
CA GLY A 497 2.16 23.27 8.64
C GLY A 497 3.64 23.05 8.44
N ASN A 498 4.46 23.92 9.03
CA ASN A 498 5.88 23.65 9.11
C ASN A 498 6.17 22.90 10.41
N ASP A 499 6.13 21.59 10.36
CA ASP A 499 6.09 20.73 11.53
C ASP A 499 7.47 20.20 11.91
N THR A 500 7.56 19.71 13.14
CA THR A 500 8.73 18.99 13.63
C THR A 500 8.26 17.77 14.40
N LEU A 501 8.61 16.58 13.90
CA LEU A 501 8.19 15.29 14.41
C LEU A 501 9.41 14.55 14.98
N TYR A 502 9.20 13.87 16.11
CA TYR A 502 10.21 13.05 16.78
C TYR A 502 9.60 11.70 17.13
N GLY A 503 10.08 10.59 16.57
CA GLY A 503 9.69 9.23 16.97
C GLY A 503 10.39 8.80 18.26
N TYR A 504 11.70 9.05 18.32
CA TYR A 504 12.66 8.67 19.37
C TYR A 504 13.08 7.21 19.35
N GLY A 505 12.19 6.23 19.43
CA GLY A 505 12.63 4.85 19.22
C GLY A 505 11.59 3.76 19.37
N ASP A 506 12.02 2.53 19.07
CA ASP A 506 11.19 1.52 18.38
C ASP A 506 10.91 1.96 16.94
N ASN A 507 10.20 1.15 16.16
CA ASN A 507 9.98 1.41 14.74
C ASN A 507 8.80 2.36 14.54
N ASP A 508 9.06 3.62 14.20
CA ASP A 508 8.07 4.68 14.14
C ASP A 508 7.68 5.05 12.69
N ASP A 509 6.43 5.47 12.50
CA ASP A 509 5.90 5.95 11.22
C ASP A 509 5.65 7.46 11.30
N LEU A 510 6.37 8.26 10.52
CA LEU A 510 6.35 9.73 10.59
C LEU A 510 5.95 10.35 9.25
N TYR A 511 4.92 11.20 9.26
CA TYR A 511 4.37 11.85 8.07
C TYR A 511 4.34 13.38 8.24
N GLY A 512 5.17 14.09 7.47
CA GLY A 512 5.12 15.56 7.35
C GLY A 512 3.86 16.03 6.63
N GLN A 513 3.54 15.37 5.52
CA GLN A 513 2.45 15.67 4.59
C GLN A 513 2.67 16.92 3.74
N ALA A 514 2.32 18.12 4.21
CA ALA A 514 2.36 19.31 3.37
C ALA A 514 3.08 20.47 4.07
N ASP A 515 3.83 21.22 3.26
CA ASP A 515 4.66 22.35 3.66
C ASP A 515 6.09 21.91 4.00
N HIS A 516 6.80 22.56 4.92
CA HIS A 516 8.24 22.29 5.08
C HIS A 516 8.50 21.75 6.48
N ASP A 517 8.76 20.46 6.54
CA ASP A 517 8.77 19.66 7.76
C ASP A 517 10.17 19.18 8.14
N VAL A 518 10.28 18.76 9.39
CA VAL A 518 11.50 18.16 9.94
C VAL A 518 11.13 16.90 10.71
N LEU A 519 11.54 15.75 10.20
CA LEU A 519 11.24 14.44 10.78
C LEU A 519 12.52 13.81 11.34
N TYR A 520 12.43 13.29 12.55
CA TYR A 520 13.49 12.53 13.23
C TYR A 520 12.92 11.17 13.64
N GLY A 521 13.38 10.08 13.03
CA GLY A 521 13.02 8.70 13.38
C GLY A 521 13.52 8.37 14.79
N GLY A 522 14.82 8.12 14.92
CA GLY A 522 15.46 7.90 16.22
C GLY A 522 16.19 6.56 16.27
N ASP A 523 15.98 5.80 17.35
CA ASP A 523 16.49 4.43 17.48
C ASP A 523 15.40 3.44 17.02
N GLY A 524 15.47 2.88 15.82
CA GLY A 524 14.36 2.09 15.28
C GLY A 524 14.58 1.76 13.82
N ASN A 525 13.75 0.88 13.26
CA ASN A 525 13.64 0.82 11.81
C ASN A 525 12.41 1.65 11.43
N ASP A 526 12.63 2.92 11.13
CA ASP A 526 11.58 3.93 11.02
C ASP A 526 11.19 4.16 9.56
N GLU A 527 9.94 4.56 9.34
CA GLU A 527 9.44 4.97 8.03
C GLU A 527 9.06 6.46 8.04
N LEU A 528 9.73 7.25 7.21
CA LEU A 528 9.60 8.71 7.19
C LEU A 528 9.13 9.21 5.82
N PHE A 529 8.06 9.99 5.79
CA PHE A 529 7.51 10.63 4.60
C PHE A 529 7.51 12.16 4.75
N GLY A 530 8.30 12.85 3.92
CA GLY A 530 8.32 14.33 3.85
C GLY A 530 7.02 14.87 3.29
N GLY A 531 6.66 14.40 2.10
CA GLY A 531 5.41 14.73 1.44
C GLY A 531 5.59 15.82 0.40
N LEU A 532 4.87 16.94 0.51
CA LEU A 532 4.96 18.04 -0.44
C LEU A 532 5.78 19.20 0.12
N ASN A 533 6.63 19.75 -0.75
CA ASN A 533 7.55 20.87 -0.56
C ASN A 533 8.90 20.43 0.02
N TYR A 534 9.61 21.33 0.71
CA TYR A 534 11.02 21.13 1.03
C TYR A 534 11.12 20.62 2.46
N ASP A 535 11.63 19.40 2.63
CA ASP A 535 11.62 18.67 3.89
C ASP A 535 13.02 18.25 4.33
N TYR A 536 13.13 17.95 5.63
CA TYR A 536 14.32 17.40 6.27
C TYR A 536 13.98 16.09 6.98
N LEU A 537 14.50 14.97 6.50
CA LEU A 537 14.28 13.65 7.08
C LEU A 537 15.60 13.09 7.62
N TYR A 538 15.55 12.57 8.85
CA TYR A 538 16.67 11.92 9.52
C TYR A 538 16.19 10.60 10.12
N GLY A 539 16.64 9.46 9.59
CA GLY A 539 16.36 8.13 10.16
C GLY A 539 17.07 7.93 11.50
N GLU A 540 18.34 8.31 11.55
CA GLU A 540 19.26 8.20 12.69
C GLU A 540 19.86 6.80 12.90
N ALA A 541 19.23 5.88 13.62
CA ALA A 541 19.85 4.59 13.93
C ALA A 541 18.87 3.43 13.72
N GLY A 542 19.19 2.56 12.77
CA GLY A 542 18.49 1.33 12.43
C GLY A 542 18.32 1.22 10.92
N GLU A 543 17.56 0.24 10.44
CA GLU A 543 17.37 0.07 8.99
C GLU A 543 16.13 0.88 8.57
N ASP A 544 16.33 2.15 8.20
CA ASP A 544 15.25 3.11 7.97
C ASP A 544 14.83 3.22 6.50
N VAL A 545 13.59 3.67 6.27
CA VAL A 545 13.06 3.98 4.94
C VAL A 545 12.58 5.42 4.88
N LEU A 546 13.17 6.23 3.99
CA LEU A 546 12.90 7.66 3.87
C LEU A 546 12.40 8.01 2.47
N TYR A 547 11.28 8.74 2.41
CA TYR A 547 10.67 9.25 1.18
C TYR A 547 10.63 10.79 1.21
N GLY A 548 11.36 11.44 0.30
CA GLY A 548 11.38 12.90 0.17
C GLY A 548 10.03 13.44 -0.31
N GLY A 549 9.48 12.80 -1.34
CA GLY A 549 8.21 13.20 -1.92
C GLY A 549 8.40 14.21 -3.05
N GLY A 550 7.83 15.40 -2.88
CA GLY A 550 7.81 16.41 -3.92
C GLY A 550 8.52 17.68 -3.54
N SER A 551 9.45 18.14 -4.38
CA SER A 551 10.32 19.33 -4.27
C SER A 551 11.73 18.93 -3.86
N ASN A 552 12.48 19.74 -3.09
CA ASN A 552 13.93 19.56 -3.05
C ASN A 552 14.35 19.14 -1.65
N ASP A 553 14.49 17.86 -1.37
CA ASP A 553 14.52 17.37 0.01
C ASP A 553 15.94 17.06 0.48
N LEU A 554 16.09 16.95 1.79
CA LEU A 554 17.30 16.43 2.41
C LEU A 554 16.94 15.19 3.23
N LEU A 555 17.49 14.06 2.82
CA LEU A 555 17.33 12.77 3.47
C LEU A 555 18.68 12.31 4.01
N SER A 556 18.68 11.81 5.25
CA SER A 556 19.83 11.20 5.89
C SER A 556 19.39 9.91 6.57
N GLY A 557 19.93 8.76 6.14
CA GLY A 557 19.68 7.46 6.75
C GLY A 557 20.28 7.42 8.14
N GLY A 558 21.59 7.20 8.24
CA GLY A 558 22.31 7.32 9.50
C GLY A 558 23.28 6.17 9.74
N ASP A 559 23.06 5.41 10.81
CA ASP A 559 23.75 4.16 11.11
C ASP A 559 22.85 2.98 10.68
N ASP A 560 23.44 1.88 10.20
CA ASP A 560 22.80 0.65 9.67
C ASP A 560 22.32 0.78 8.20
N ASP A 561 21.74 -0.29 7.63
CA ASP A 561 21.51 -0.41 6.17
C ASP A 561 20.18 0.29 5.78
N ASP A 562 20.25 1.50 5.20
CA ASP A 562 19.10 2.36 4.96
C ASP A 562 18.59 2.37 3.51
N THR A 563 17.33 2.78 3.31
CA THR A 563 16.72 2.98 1.98
C THR A 563 16.15 4.40 1.83
N LEU A 564 16.68 5.18 0.87
CA LEU A 564 16.30 6.58 0.66
C LEU A 564 15.80 6.81 -0.78
N TYR A 565 14.64 7.45 -0.91
CA TYR A 565 14.03 7.86 -2.19
C TYR A 565 13.81 9.38 -2.23
N GLY A 566 14.46 10.07 -3.18
CA GLY A 566 14.24 11.50 -3.44
C GLY A 566 12.93 11.80 -4.17
N GLU A 567 12.57 10.91 -5.10
CA GLU A 567 11.38 11.01 -5.96
C GLU A 567 11.37 12.21 -6.93
N TYR A 568 10.72 13.32 -6.57
CA TYR A 568 10.55 14.46 -7.48
C TYR A 568 11.32 15.68 -6.99
N GLY A 569 12.51 15.99 -7.51
CA GLY A 569 13.25 17.04 -6.84
C GLY A 569 14.63 17.36 -7.34
N GLU A 570 15.27 18.36 -6.74
CA GLU A 570 16.74 18.35 -6.78
C GLU A 570 17.19 18.09 -5.34
N ASP A 571 17.37 16.81 -5.03
CA ASP A 571 17.44 16.27 -3.69
C ASP A 571 18.88 16.04 -3.22
N LEU A 572 19.03 15.92 -1.91
CA LEU A 572 20.27 15.54 -1.25
C LEU A 572 20.04 14.31 -0.39
N LEU A 573 20.56 13.17 -0.83
CA LEU A 573 20.48 11.89 -0.11
C LEU A 573 21.85 11.55 0.48
N ILE A 574 21.85 11.14 1.74
CA ILE A 574 23.04 10.73 2.49
C ILE A 574 22.72 9.39 3.16
N GLY A 575 23.35 8.30 2.74
CA GLY A 575 23.16 6.97 3.34
C GLY A 575 23.69 6.95 4.77
N GLY A 576 25.02 7.05 4.90
CA GLY A 576 25.67 7.15 6.19
C GLY A 576 26.62 5.98 6.43
N ALA A 577 26.28 5.08 7.33
CA ALA A 577 27.09 3.93 7.66
C ALA A 577 26.27 2.65 7.59
N GLY A 578 26.43 1.86 6.55
CA GLY A 578 25.59 0.72 6.22
C GLY A 578 25.84 0.32 4.79
N ASN A 579 25.12 -0.67 4.28
CA ASN A 579 25.05 -0.90 2.84
C ASN A 579 23.75 -0.27 2.34
N ASP A 580 23.82 1.00 1.97
CA ASP A 580 22.64 1.81 1.76
C ASP A 580 22.12 1.72 0.33
N TYR A 581 20.81 1.89 0.15
CA TYR A 581 20.16 2.06 -1.15
C TYR A 581 19.66 3.49 -1.30
N LEU A 582 20.16 4.21 -2.30
CA LEU A 582 19.79 5.60 -2.58
C LEU A 582 19.29 5.74 -4.02
N ASP A 583 18.12 6.35 -4.19
CA ASP A 583 17.50 6.64 -5.48
C ASP A 583 17.08 8.11 -5.57
N GLY A 584 17.68 8.85 -6.50
CA GLY A 584 17.42 10.29 -6.69
C GLY A 584 16.07 10.58 -7.36
N GLY A 585 15.62 9.71 -8.27
CA GLY A 585 14.40 9.93 -9.03
C GLY A 585 14.55 10.93 -10.19
N LEU A 586 13.81 12.05 -10.14
CA LEU A 586 13.70 13.01 -11.25
C LEU A 586 14.44 14.31 -10.96
N LEU A 587 15.08 14.86 -11.99
CA LEU A 587 15.89 16.09 -12.00
C LEU A 587 17.26 15.84 -11.36
N ASN A 588 17.94 16.90 -10.90
CA ASN A 588 19.39 16.85 -10.67
C ASN A 588 19.72 16.65 -9.19
N ASP A 589 20.12 15.44 -8.84
CA ASP A 589 20.25 14.99 -7.46
C ASP A 589 21.70 14.87 -7.00
N ARG A 590 21.87 14.76 -5.68
CA ARG A 590 23.17 14.52 -5.06
C ARG A 590 23.08 13.40 -4.06
N LEU A 591 23.75 12.30 -4.36
CA LEU A 591 23.74 11.10 -3.53
C LEU A 591 25.13 10.84 -2.96
N PHE A 592 25.18 10.51 -1.68
CA PHE A 592 26.40 10.13 -0.96
C PHE A 592 26.13 8.84 -0.19
N GLY A 593 26.80 7.74 -0.55
CA GLY A 593 26.66 6.44 0.12
C GLY A 593 27.22 6.49 1.54
N GLY A 594 28.54 6.47 1.67
CA GLY A 594 29.20 6.72 2.95
C GLY A 594 30.16 5.60 3.33
N LEU A 595 29.85 4.84 4.37
CA LEU A 595 30.65 3.70 4.80
C LEU A 595 29.89 2.40 4.54
N GLY A 596 30.42 1.51 3.72
CA GLY A 596 29.81 0.20 3.43
C GLY A 596 29.62 0.02 1.93
N ASP A 597 29.09 -1.13 1.50
CA ASP A 597 28.96 -1.44 0.07
C ASP A 597 27.61 -0.89 -0.45
N ASP A 598 27.59 0.35 -0.95
CA ASP A 598 26.35 1.10 -1.23
C ASP A 598 25.82 0.91 -2.66
N SER A 599 24.53 1.19 -2.87
CA SER A 599 23.88 1.23 -4.18
C SER A 599 23.23 2.60 -4.42
N LEU A 600 23.75 3.37 -5.37
CA LEU A 600 23.30 4.73 -5.69
C LEU A 600 22.79 4.80 -7.13
N PHE A 601 21.61 5.38 -7.34
CA PHE A 601 20.98 5.59 -8.64
C PHE A 601 20.49 7.04 -8.80
N GLY A 602 20.98 7.75 -9.82
CA GLY A 602 20.57 9.13 -10.12
C GLY A 602 19.29 9.21 -10.96
N ASP A 603 19.01 8.16 -11.74
CA ASP A 603 17.84 8.04 -12.61
C ASP A 603 17.74 9.12 -13.71
N PHE A 604 17.01 10.23 -13.53
CA PHE A 604 16.79 11.22 -14.60
C PHE A 604 17.32 12.61 -14.24
N GLY A 605 18.55 12.92 -14.59
CA GLY A 605 19.07 14.27 -14.37
C GLY A 605 20.49 14.44 -14.83
N ASP A 606 21.07 15.61 -14.57
CA ASP A 606 22.53 15.76 -14.55
C ASP A 606 22.98 15.59 -13.07
N ASP A 607 23.28 14.37 -12.65
CA ASP A 607 23.39 13.98 -11.24
C ASP A 607 24.83 13.97 -10.69
N TYR A 608 24.97 14.04 -9.36
CA TYR A 608 26.25 13.94 -8.66
C TYR A 608 26.26 12.83 -7.61
N LEU A 609 26.93 11.72 -7.91
CA LEU A 609 26.92 10.52 -7.08
C LEU A 609 28.32 10.20 -6.53
N VAL A 610 28.40 9.86 -5.24
CA VAL A 610 29.64 9.49 -4.55
C VAL A 610 29.42 8.27 -3.66
N GLY A 611 30.06 7.14 -3.99
CA GLY A 611 30.04 5.92 -3.17
C GLY A 611 30.73 6.09 -1.82
N ASN A 612 32.02 6.47 -1.84
CA ASN A 612 32.92 6.64 -0.68
C ASN A 612 33.66 5.36 -0.28
N ASP A 613 33.55 4.89 0.97
CA ASP A 613 34.36 3.75 1.44
C ASP A 613 33.54 2.46 1.26
N GLY A 614 33.89 1.58 0.33
CA GLY A 614 33.05 0.42 0.03
C GLY A 614 33.25 -0.11 -1.38
N ASN A 615 32.65 -1.26 -1.70
CA ASN A 615 32.58 -1.73 -3.08
C ASN A 615 31.22 -1.36 -3.66
N ASP A 616 31.14 -0.15 -4.21
CA ASP A 616 29.87 0.50 -4.47
C ASP A 616 29.31 0.17 -5.86
N LEU A 617 27.99 0.26 -6.00
CA LEU A 617 27.28 0.27 -7.25
C LEU A 617 26.72 1.67 -7.49
N VAL A 618 27.19 2.35 -8.55
CA VAL A 618 26.79 3.73 -8.85
C VAL A 618 26.27 3.82 -10.28
N GLY A 619 25.00 4.17 -10.46
CA GLY A 619 24.34 4.38 -11.75
C GLY A 619 23.90 5.83 -11.94
N GLY A 620 24.37 6.50 -13.00
CA GLY A 620 23.97 7.87 -13.34
C GLY A 620 22.55 7.91 -13.91
N GLY A 621 22.32 7.15 -14.99
CA GLY A 621 21.02 7.06 -15.62
C GLY A 621 20.96 7.96 -16.86
N ALA A 622 19.97 8.83 -16.93
CA ALA A 622 19.70 9.67 -18.08
C ALA A 622 20.07 11.13 -17.83
N GLY A 623 21.23 11.55 -18.31
CA GLY A 623 21.69 12.92 -18.42
C GLY A 623 23.21 12.96 -18.31
N ASN A 624 23.81 14.11 -18.00
CA ASN A 624 25.27 14.24 -17.97
C ASN A 624 25.76 14.18 -16.53
N ASP A 625 26.14 12.99 -16.10
CA ASP A 625 26.30 12.68 -14.70
C ASP A 625 27.76 12.78 -14.26
N ASN A 626 27.97 12.89 -12.95
CA ASN A 626 29.29 12.89 -12.33
C ASN A 626 29.37 11.86 -11.21
N LEU A 627 30.05 10.75 -11.50
CA LEU A 627 30.11 9.55 -10.67
C LEU A 627 31.50 9.39 -10.06
N HIS A 628 31.53 9.07 -8.77
CA HIS A 628 32.75 8.81 -8.02
C HIS A 628 32.61 7.54 -7.17
N GLY A 629 33.42 6.51 -7.43
CA GLY A 629 33.50 5.30 -6.60
C GLY A 629 34.17 5.59 -5.26
N ARG A 630 35.43 6.04 -5.33
CA ARG A 630 36.36 6.36 -4.22
C ARG A 630 37.17 5.14 -3.76
N ASP A 631 36.99 4.64 -2.55
CA ASP A 631 37.87 3.61 -1.97
C ASP A 631 37.16 2.24 -2.01
N GLY A 632 37.60 1.33 -2.86
CA GLY A 632 37.10 -0.06 -2.96
C GLY A 632 37.00 -0.54 -4.40
N ASP A 633 36.47 -1.75 -4.62
CA ASP A 633 36.34 -2.34 -5.97
C ASP A 633 34.97 -1.99 -6.57
N ASP A 634 34.85 -0.83 -7.21
CA ASP A 634 33.56 -0.20 -7.54
C ASP A 634 33.00 -0.59 -8.91
N ARG A 635 31.69 -0.40 -9.08
CA ARG A 635 30.98 -0.53 -10.37
C ARG A 635 30.22 0.75 -10.70
N LEU A 636 30.69 1.48 -11.69
CA LEU A 636 30.07 2.71 -12.16
C LEU A 636 29.44 2.52 -13.55
N TYR A 637 28.24 3.03 -13.75
CA TYR A 637 27.49 3.03 -15.01
C TYR A 637 26.97 4.45 -15.29
N GLY A 638 27.48 5.12 -16.34
CA GLY A 638 26.97 6.43 -16.77
C GLY A 638 25.61 6.32 -17.44
N GLU A 639 25.47 5.32 -18.31
CA GLU A 639 24.28 5.02 -19.11
C GLU A 639 24.04 5.99 -20.26
N ALA A 640 23.22 7.02 -20.14
CA ALA A 640 22.81 7.85 -21.27
C ALA A 640 23.13 9.33 -21.06
N GLY A 641 24.17 9.83 -21.70
CA GLY A 641 24.51 11.25 -21.76
C GLY A 641 26.01 11.43 -21.93
N ASN A 642 26.60 12.49 -21.36
CA ASN A 642 28.05 12.69 -21.45
C ASN A 642 28.61 12.71 -20.03
N ASP A 643 29.07 11.56 -19.58
CA ASP A 643 29.28 11.31 -18.17
C ASP A 643 30.74 11.51 -17.78
N TRP A 644 30.94 11.93 -16.53
CA TRP A 644 32.25 11.99 -15.90
C TRP A 644 32.31 10.94 -14.80
N MET A 645 33.17 9.92 -14.97
CA MET A 645 33.26 8.79 -14.04
C MET A 645 34.68 8.66 -13.47
N ARG A 646 34.81 8.50 -12.15
CA ARG A 646 36.09 8.16 -11.48
C ARG A 646 35.93 6.93 -10.61
N GLY A 647 36.70 5.87 -10.89
CA GLY A 647 36.79 4.67 -10.06
C GLY A 647 37.39 5.02 -8.71
N GLY A 648 38.69 5.31 -8.67
CA GLY A 648 39.36 5.75 -7.46
C GLY A 648 40.46 4.78 -7.07
N ALA A 649 40.38 4.20 -5.89
CA ALA A 649 41.36 3.25 -5.39
C ALA A 649 40.73 1.86 -5.27
N GLY A 650 41.21 0.89 -6.05
CA GLY A 650 40.68 -0.48 -6.04
C GLY A 650 40.65 -1.05 -7.45
N ALA A 651 40.02 -2.20 -7.67
CA ALA A 651 39.90 -2.77 -9.00
C ALA A 651 38.50 -2.49 -9.56
N ASP A 652 38.39 -1.40 -10.30
CA ASP A 652 37.11 -0.81 -10.66
C ASP A 652 36.56 -1.29 -12.00
N LYS A 653 35.25 -1.14 -12.19
CA LYS A 653 34.59 -1.35 -13.47
C LYS A 653 33.74 -0.13 -13.83
N LEU A 654 34.12 0.55 -14.91
CA LEU A 654 33.44 1.75 -15.40
C LEU A 654 32.83 1.50 -16.78
N SER A 655 31.59 1.92 -16.97
CA SER A 655 30.82 1.81 -18.20
C SER A 655 30.20 3.16 -18.56
N GLY A 656 30.67 3.81 -19.63
CA GLY A 656 30.14 5.09 -20.12
C GLY A 656 28.72 4.93 -20.63
N GLY A 657 28.55 4.24 -21.76
CA GLY A 657 27.23 3.93 -22.29
C GLY A 657 26.99 4.65 -23.61
N ALA A 658 25.98 5.51 -23.67
CA ALA A 658 25.65 6.27 -24.86
C ALA A 658 25.98 7.74 -24.65
N GLY A 659 26.85 8.26 -25.51
CA GLY A 659 27.27 9.66 -25.55
C GLY A 659 28.76 9.79 -25.27
N SER A 660 29.29 11.01 -25.17
CA SER A 660 30.75 11.22 -25.18
C SER A 660 31.30 11.32 -23.76
N ASP A 661 31.75 10.20 -23.23
CA ASP A 661 32.05 10.02 -21.82
C ASP A 661 33.52 10.25 -21.46
N ALA A 662 33.78 10.47 -20.18
CA ALA A 662 35.10 10.65 -19.60
C ALA A 662 35.30 9.73 -18.39
N LEU A 663 36.00 8.62 -18.60
CA LEU A 663 36.22 7.55 -17.62
C LEU A 663 37.66 7.58 -17.09
N PHE A 664 37.81 7.57 -15.77
CA PHE A 664 39.11 7.55 -15.08
C PHE A 664 39.15 6.36 -14.10
N GLY A 665 39.98 5.34 -14.36
CA GLY A 665 40.21 4.22 -13.43
C GLY A 665 40.90 4.67 -12.15
N GLU A 666 41.97 5.46 -12.30
CA GLU A 666 42.83 5.95 -11.22
C GLU A 666 43.77 4.86 -10.65
N ASP A 667 43.76 4.56 -9.35
CA ASP A 667 44.70 3.60 -8.75
C ASP A 667 44.07 2.19 -8.72
N GLY A 668 44.47 1.29 -9.62
CA GLY A 668 43.73 0.03 -9.70
C GLY A 668 44.33 -1.05 -10.56
N ASP A 669 43.57 -2.10 -10.85
CA ASP A 669 43.70 -2.88 -12.09
C ASP A 669 42.28 -2.88 -12.68
N ASP A 670 41.98 -1.90 -13.54
CA ASP A 670 40.60 -1.47 -13.82
C ASP A 670 40.06 -1.99 -15.15
N ASN A 671 38.73 -2.01 -15.29
CA ASN A 671 38.04 -2.31 -16.54
C ASN A 671 37.17 -1.13 -17.01
N LEU A 672 37.56 -0.46 -18.08
CA LEU A 672 36.84 0.69 -18.64
C LEU A 672 36.19 0.33 -19.99
N TYR A 673 34.94 0.75 -20.17
CA TYR A 673 34.15 0.54 -21.39
C TYR A 673 33.48 1.87 -21.79
N GLY A 674 33.85 2.46 -22.93
CA GLY A 674 33.20 3.67 -23.45
C GLY A 674 31.82 3.38 -24.03
N TYR A 675 31.74 2.35 -24.86
CA TYR A 675 30.55 1.88 -25.59
C TYR A 675 30.23 2.67 -26.87
N ALA A 676 29.40 3.71 -26.84
CA ALA A 676 28.92 4.37 -28.05
C ALA A 676 29.19 5.86 -28.02
N ASP A 677 29.55 6.42 -29.20
CA ASP A 677 30.04 7.78 -29.39
C ASP A 677 31.50 7.95 -28.92
N ASN A 678 32.00 9.19 -28.92
CA ASN A 678 33.44 9.44 -28.83
C ASN A 678 33.89 9.63 -27.38
N ASP A 679 34.54 8.61 -26.83
CA ASP A 679 34.85 8.53 -25.41
C ASP A 679 36.30 8.88 -25.09
N ARG A 680 36.55 9.19 -23.82
CA ARG A 680 37.89 9.36 -23.26
C ARG A 680 38.09 8.48 -22.05
N LEU A 681 39.02 7.56 -22.15
CA LEU A 681 39.33 6.60 -21.11
C LEU A 681 40.77 6.78 -20.64
N TRP A 682 40.96 6.86 -19.32
CA TRP A 682 42.26 6.86 -18.65
C TRP A 682 42.32 5.72 -17.64
N GLY A 683 43.20 4.73 -17.86
CA GLY A 683 43.40 3.62 -16.92
C GLY A 683 44.03 4.12 -15.63
N GLY A 684 45.24 4.69 -15.73
CA GLY A 684 45.91 5.34 -14.62
C GLY A 684 47.01 4.45 -14.06
N GLY A 685 46.78 3.84 -12.91
CA GLY A 685 47.78 3.23 -12.06
C GLY A 685 47.72 1.71 -12.02
N GLY A 686 47.57 0.98 -13.11
CA GLY A 686 47.15 -0.42 -13.03
C GLY A 686 47.70 -1.33 -14.10
N ASN A 687 47.21 -2.55 -14.15
CA ASN A 687 47.21 -3.30 -15.41
C ASN A 687 45.79 -3.30 -15.91
N ASP A 688 45.47 -2.28 -16.71
CA ASP A 688 44.11 -1.92 -17.01
C ASP A 688 43.63 -2.58 -18.30
N TRP A 689 42.33 -2.75 -18.40
CA TRP A 689 41.66 -3.28 -19.58
C TRP A 689 40.66 -2.25 -20.06
N MET A 690 40.80 -1.79 -21.30
CA MET A 690 40.05 -0.63 -21.79
C MET A 690 39.47 -0.90 -23.17
N LYS A 691 38.19 -0.59 -23.35
CA LYS A 691 37.48 -0.64 -24.63
C LYS A 691 36.85 0.71 -24.95
N GLY A 692 37.22 1.28 -26.09
CA GLY A 692 36.56 2.46 -26.67
C GLY A 692 35.12 2.12 -27.04
N GLY A 693 34.93 1.42 -28.16
CA GLY A 693 33.61 0.97 -28.61
C GLY A 693 33.31 1.51 -30.00
N ASP A 694 32.07 1.90 -30.27
CA ASP A 694 31.71 2.59 -31.51
C ASP A 694 31.99 4.10 -31.35
N GLY A 695 32.92 4.69 -32.08
CA GLY A 695 33.27 6.11 -31.91
C GLY A 695 34.70 6.40 -32.31
N ASP A 696 35.06 7.69 -32.38
CA ASP A 696 36.47 8.07 -32.46
C ASP A 696 36.99 8.30 -31.03
N ASP A 697 37.59 7.28 -30.43
CA ASP A 697 37.89 7.25 -29.00
C ASP A 697 39.30 7.71 -28.66
N TYR A 698 39.52 8.10 -27.39
CA TYR A 698 40.83 8.39 -26.82
C TYR A 698 41.10 7.48 -25.64
N LEU A 699 42.15 6.66 -25.72
CA LEU A 699 42.54 5.71 -24.67
C LEU A 699 43.97 5.99 -24.21
N ASP A 700 44.18 6.17 -22.91
CA ASP A 700 45.49 6.27 -22.26
C ASP A 700 45.58 5.27 -21.10
N GLY A 701 46.36 4.20 -21.28
CA GLY A 701 46.51 3.14 -20.27
C GLY A 701 47.16 3.65 -18.98
N GLY A 702 48.13 4.55 -19.10
CA GLY A 702 48.86 5.11 -17.96
C GLY A 702 50.10 4.29 -17.58
N ASP A 703 50.26 4.02 -16.29
CA ASP A 703 51.41 3.33 -15.73
C ASP A 703 51.20 1.81 -15.73
N LYS A 704 52.29 1.06 -16.01
CA LYS A 704 52.39 -0.41 -16.04
C LYS A 704 51.93 -1.06 -17.36
N PHE A 705 51.00 -2.01 -17.34
CA PHE A 705 50.80 -2.95 -18.46
C PHE A 705 49.33 -3.06 -18.84
N ASP A 706 48.95 -2.37 -19.89
CA ASP A 706 47.54 -2.20 -20.22
C ASP A 706 47.15 -2.94 -21.51
N ALA A 707 45.87 -3.30 -21.59
CA ALA A 707 45.26 -3.91 -22.76
C ALA A 707 44.19 -2.98 -23.32
N LEU A 708 44.50 -2.38 -24.46
CA LEU A 708 43.69 -1.33 -25.10
C LEU A 708 43.00 -1.89 -26.35
N PHE A 709 41.72 -1.59 -26.50
CA PHE A 709 40.89 -1.94 -27.64
C PHE A 709 40.15 -0.68 -28.10
N GLY A 710 40.35 -0.27 -29.35
CA GLY A 710 39.61 0.86 -29.93
C GLY A 710 38.21 0.45 -30.38
N GLU A 711 38.11 -0.76 -30.94
CA GLU A 711 36.95 -1.32 -31.63
C GLU A 711 36.57 -0.60 -32.92
N GLY A 712 35.64 0.36 -32.89
CA GLY A 712 34.93 0.83 -34.08
C GLY A 712 34.99 2.34 -34.28
N GLY A 713 36.03 2.85 -34.94
CA GLY A 713 36.09 4.22 -35.43
C GLY A 713 37.54 4.65 -35.60
N ALA A 714 37.84 5.95 -35.58
CA ALA A 714 39.21 6.45 -35.71
C ALA A 714 39.82 6.75 -34.34
N ASP A 715 40.43 5.73 -33.74
CA ASP A 715 40.83 5.76 -32.34
C ASP A 715 42.23 6.33 -32.13
N THR A 716 42.42 6.97 -30.97
CA THR A 716 43.69 7.54 -30.53
C THR A 716 44.17 6.80 -29.27
N PHE A 717 45.25 6.04 -29.42
CA PHE A 717 45.95 5.41 -28.30
C PHE A 717 47.09 6.31 -27.84
N ALA A 718 46.88 7.01 -26.74
CA ALA A 718 47.87 7.90 -26.15
C ALA A 718 48.74 7.16 -25.14
N PHE A 719 50.03 7.49 -25.14
CA PHE A 719 50.99 6.90 -24.22
C PHE A 719 51.61 8.01 -23.38
N THR A 720 51.00 8.29 -22.24
CA THR A 720 51.55 9.18 -21.21
C THR A 720 52.16 8.33 -20.08
N GLY A 721 53.04 8.89 -19.24
CA GLY A 721 53.59 8.13 -18.08
C GLY A 721 54.59 6.98 -18.37
N ASP A 722 54.60 5.96 -17.49
CA ASP A 722 55.42 4.72 -17.54
C ASP A 722 54.61 3.53 -18.07
N TRP A 723 54.18 3.61 -19.34
CA TRP A 723 53.34 2.67 -20.12
C TRP A 723 53.98 1.29 -20.44
N ARG A 724 54.98 0.87 -19.66
CA ARG A 724 55.88 -0.29 -19.83
C ARG A 724 55.66 -1.17 -21.07
N HIS A 725 54.77 -2.17 -21.05
CA HIS A 725 54.57 -3.04 -22.21
C HIS A 725 53.10 -3.18 -22.58
N ASP A 726 52.45 -2.05 -22.82
CA ASP A 726 51.06 -1.99 -23.24
C ASP A 726 50.81 -2.67 -24.58
N ARG A 727 49.56 -3.09 -24.75
CA ARG A 727 49.11 -3.91 -25.88
C ARG A 727 47.87 -3.30 -26.50
N ILE A 728 47.95 -2.97 -27.78
CA ILE A 728 46.79 -2.63 -28.62
C ILE A 728 46.33 -3.91 -29.29
N MET A 729 45.08 -4.27 -29.07
CA MET A 729 44.56 -5.61 -29.30
C MET A 729 43.87 -5.78 -30.65
N ASP A 730 43.44 -4.70 -31.29
CA ASP A 730 42.57 -4.67 -32.46
C ASP A 730 42.89 -3.55 -33.49
N TRP A 731 44.12 -3.03 -33.47
CA TRP A 731 44.63 -1.99 -34.38
C TRP A 731 44.12 -2.05 -35.83
N GLU A 732 43.57 -0.94 -36.32
CA GLU A 732 43.13 -0.73 -37.70
C GLU A 732 44.05 0.25 -38.47
N ASP A 733 44.82 -0.30 -39.43
CA ASP A 733 45.78 0.44 -40.26
C ASP A 733 45.12 1.57 -41.08
N GLY A 734 45.71 2.77 -40.99
CA GLY A 734 45.25 3.97 -41.68
C GLY A 734 43.96 4.59 -41.14
N ILE A 735 43.47 4.09 -40.01
CA ILE A 735 42.33 4.62 -39.26
C ILE A 735 42.80 5.07 -37.88
N ASP A 736 43.42 4.17 -37.12
CA ASP A 736 43.88 4.44 -35.76
C ASP A 736 45.17 5.24 -35.72
N VAL A 737 45.40 5.93 -34.59
CA VAL A 737 46.57 6.77 -34.35
C VAL A 737 47.20 6.44 -32.99
N ILE A 738 48.53 6.29 -32.97
CA ILE A 738 49.32 6.23 -31.73
C ILE A 738 49.82 7.64 -31.40
N ASP A 739 49.38 8.22 -30.28
CA ASP A 739 49.83 9.54 -29.84
C ASP A 739 51.07 9.47 -28.94
N LEU A 740 52.20 9.95 -29.45
CA LEU A 740 53.48 10.10 -28.75
C LEU A 740 53.89 11.57 -28.57
N SER A 741 52.94 12.49 -28.67
CA SER A 741 53.17 13.93 -28.58
C SER A 741 53.83 14.36 -27.27
N THR A 742 53.54 13.65 -26.17
CA THR A 742 54.09 13.91 -24.83
C THR A 742 55.55 13.43 -24.67
N GLN A 743 56.05 12.59 -25.58
CA GLN A 743 57.37 11.94 -25.47
C GLN A 743 58.54 12.82 -25.96
N GLY A 744 58.26 14.01 -26.51
CA GLY A 744 59.29 14.97 -26.92
C GLY A 744 60.17 14.48 -28.07
N LEU A 745 59.66 13.59 -28.93
CA LEU A 745 60.38 12.99 -30.05
C LEU A 745 60.71 13.96 -31.17
N LYS A 746 60.09 15.14 -31.21
CA LYS A 746 60.26 16.15 -32.26
C LYS A 746 60.75 17.46 -31.64
N THR A 747 61.80 18.02 -32.23
CA THR A 747 62.45 19.23 -31.74
C THR A 747 62.71 20.23 -32.86
N GLY A 748 62.28 21.48 -32.68
CA GLY A 748 62.55 22.56 -33.63
C GLY A 748 61.77 22.42 -34.94
N ALA A 749 62.46 22.10 -36.04
CA ALA A 749 61.89 22.04 -37.40
C ALA A 749 61.93 20.62 -38.00
N GLU A 750 62.08 19.60 -37.14
CA GLU A 750 61.98 18.18 -37.52
C GLU A 750 60.59 17.86 -38.08
N THR A 751 60.50 16.96 -39.06
CA THR A 751 59.23 16.44 -39.61
C THR A 751 58.77 15.19 -38.85
N ASP A 752 57.55 14.72 -39.09
CA ASP A 752 57.06 13.46 -38.48
C ASP A 752 57.89 12.25 -38.94
N ALA A 753 58.42 12.28 -40.16
CA ALA A 753 59.39 11.29 -40.62
C ALA A 753 60.72 11.32 -39.85
N ASP A 754 61.17 12.50 -39.40
CA ASP A 754 62.38 12.63 -38.56
C ASP A 754 62.12 12.09 -37.14
N ALA A 755 60.90 12.27 -36.61
CA ALA A 755 60.49 11.74 -35.31
C ALA A 755 60.29 10.21 -35.37
N PHE A 756 59.59 9.71 -36.38
CA PHE A 756 59.39 8.27 -36.63
C PHE A 756 60.71 7.51 -36.79
N ALA A 757 61.74 8.13 -37.39
CA ALA A 757 63.08 7.53 -37.49
C ALA A 757 63.77 7.30 -36.13
N LYS A 758 63.23 7.84 -35.03
CA LYS A 758 63.68 7.61 -33.65
C LYS A 758 62.96 6.43 -33.00
N LEU A 759 61.96 5.84 -33.65
CA LEU A 759 61.27 4.63 -33.20
C LEU A 759 61.96 3.36 -33.75
N SER A 760 61.81 2.27 -33.02
CA SER A 760 62.18 0.92 -33.39
C SER A 760 60.91 0.10 -33.56
N VAL A 761 60.54 -0.19 -34.80
CA VAL A 761 59.38 -1.03 -35.17
C VAL A 761 59.90 -2.40 -35.60
N VAL A 762 59.58 -3.44 -34.82
CA VAL A 762 60.15 -4.79 -34.98
C VAL A 762 59.04 -5.83 -34.97
N GLN A 763 59.05 -6.71 -35.98
CA GLN A 763 58.18 -7.89 -35.97
C GLN A 763 58.63 -8.89 -34.89
N ASP A 764 57.71 -9.29 -34.01
CA ASP A 764 57.89 -10.42 -33.09
C ASP A 764 56.75 -11.44 -33.26
N GLY A 765 57.05 -12.60 -33.83
CA GLY A 765 56.02 -13.59 -34.15
C GLY A 765 55.00 -13.06 -35.18
N SER A 766 53.72 -13.00 -34.77
CA SER A 766 52.61 -12.40 -35.55
C SER A 766 52.37 -10.93 -35.23
N ASP A 767 53.08 -10.38 -34.26
CA ASP A 767 52.77 -9.10 -33.64
C ASP A 767 53.89 -8.09 -33.96
N THR A 768 53.59 -6.80 -33.82
CA THR A 768 54.57 -5.72 -34.04
C THR A 768 54.86 -5.02 -32.72
N VAL A 769 56.16 -4.88 -32.39
CA VAL A 769 56.61 -4.16 -31.19
C VAL A 769 57.21 -2.82 -31.61
N VAL A 770 56.66 -1.74 -31.09
CA VAL A 770 57.12 -0.36 -31.28
C VAL A 770 57.78 0.12 -29.99
N SER A 771 58.97 0.71 -30.08
CA SER A 771 59.66 1.29 -28.92
C SER A 771 60.47 2.53 -29.32
N ILE A 772 60.74 3.42 -28.38
CA ILE A 772 61.64 4.55 -28.63
C ILE A 772 63.09 4.02 -28.65
N THR A 773 63.89 4.40 -29.66
CA THR A 773 65.25 3.87 -29.81
C THR A 773 66.12 4.20 -28.59
N GLY A 774 66.51 3.16 -27.85
CA GLY A 774 67.33 3.28 -26.66
C GLY A 774 66.55 3.31 -25.35
N ASP A 775 65.22 3.36 -25.42
CA ASP A 775 64.36 2.95 -24.32
C ASP A 775 64.34 1.41 -24.24
N THR A 776 64.42 0.88 -23.03
CA THR A 776 64.37 -0.57 -22.76
C THR A 776 63.29 -0.92 -21.74
N TYR A 777 62.53 0.07 -21.30
CA TYR A 777 61.48 -0.07 -20.30
C TYR A 777 60.10 0.00 -20.94
N ASN A 778 59.95 0.85 -21.97
CA ASN A 778 58.66 1.09 -22.63
C ASN A 778 58.60 0.53 -24.06
N SER A 779 57.54 -0.20 -24.38
CA SER A 779 57.23 -0.75 -25.72
C SER A 779 55.74 -1.00 -25.94
N ILE A 780 55.22 -0.66 -27.12
CA ILE A 780 53.82 -0.86 -27.50
C ILE A 780 53.79 -2.13 -28.34
N THR A 781 52.90 -3.07 -28.02
CA THR A 781 52.70 -4.28 -28.82
C THR A 781 51.37 -4.19 -29.57
N LEU A 782 51.44 -4.17 -30.90
CA LEU A 782 50.29 -4.25 -31.80
C LEU A 782 50.04 -5.73 -32.14
N ILE A 783 48.93 -6.28 -31.65
CA ILE A 783 48.65 -7.72 -31.74
C ILE A 783 48.15 -8.08 -33.14
N GLY A 784 48.81 -9.06 -33.78
CA GLY A 784 48.42 -9.54 -35.12
C GLY A 784 48.74 -8.60 -36.29
N VAL A 785 49.50 -7.54 -36.07
CA VAL A 785 49.86 -6.53 -37.09
C VAL A 785 51.23 -6.83 -37.71
N ASP A 786 51.35 -6.70 -39.04
CA ASP A 786 52.63 -6.80 -39.75
C ASP A 786 53.40 -5.47 -39.64
N ALA A 787 54.67 -5.55 -39.23
CA ALA A 787 55.52 -4.36 -39.03
C ALA A 787 55.75 -3.55 -40.32
N ALA A 788 55.46 -4.13 -41.49
CA ALA A 788 55.55 -3.45 -42.78
C ALA A 788 54.39 -2.47 -43.05
N ASP A 789 53.28 -2.60 -42.33
CA ASP A 789 52.10 -1.74 -42.50
C ASP A 789 52.23 -0.44 -41.67
N ILE A 790 53.03 -0.48 -40.60
CA ILE A 790 53.30 0.67 -39.74
C ILE A 790 54.26 1.69 -40.39
N ASN A 791 53.85 2.96 -40.42
CA ASN A 791 54.53 4.09 -41.03
C ASN A 791 54.38 5.37 -40.18
N ALA A 792 54.85 6.52 -40.68
CA ALA A 792 54.90 7.75 -39.90
C ALA A 792 53.53 8.45 -39.74
N ASP A 793 52.57 8.16 -40.61
CA ASP A 793 51.24 8.78 -40.57
C ASP A 793 50.35 8.14 -39.47
N ASP A 794 50.73 6.96 -38.97
CA ASP A 794 50.04 6.24 -37.87
C ASP A 794 50.37 6.81 -36.49
N PHE A 795 51.20 7.86 -36.43
CA PHE A 795 51.67 8.46 -35.18
C PHE A 795 51.42 9.96 -35.14
N ALA A 796 50.97 10.44 -33.98
CA ALA A 796 50.98 11.86 -33.67
C ALA A 796 52.27 12.25 -32.91
N PHE A 797 52.95 13.31 -33.37
CA PHE A 797 54.14 13.88 -32.74
C PHE A 797 53.96 15.39 -32.51
N ALA A 798 54.41 15.89 -31.34
CA ALA A 798 54.28 17.31 -30.94
C ALA A 798 55.11 18.31 -31.76
#